data_AF-A0A9P5AWL3-F1
#
_entry.id   AF-A0A9P5AWL3-F1
#
_cell.length_a   1.000
_cell.length_b   1.000
_cell.length_c   1.000
_cell.angle_alpha   90.00
_cell.angle_beta   90.00
_cell.angle_gamma   90.00
#
_symmetry.space_group_name_H-M   'P 1'
#
loop_
_entity.id
_entity.type
_entity.pdbx_description
1 polymer ?
#
loop_
_entity_poly.entity_id
_entity_poly.type
_entity_poly.pdbx_seq_one_letter_code
_entity_poly.pdbx_strand_id
1 'polypeptide(L)'
;MVASRVDPADALQVAAITFDWGDSLDAKDWDRLASIVAPELVDVFKVDYTVVTGEKWDAMPAKDFVAMVSDPGFVGDTLVDSQHFIGASKYEALSDGRIIGTHQLRAAHQRYTGPDKKTVEAKGHGHAVMQHTYAKVDGEWKLAGLKPTMYWNESSCEYSERTVETKEDNRVSMKSLLLLLSINLVYFVQVANVVGSGALTRDISAVVGGSNDSVWYSEVIAILTALLGIPASQASDLWGRKRILVFLTSCGCIGSLIIAKASSSGTVIAGFAISGISFGAQPLLHAISSEVVARKYRPWAQGSINAAASLGAIVGLLIGGVLTRHEHHDGFRAYWYMVAGIYAVATVACQLFYNPPPRALEIVLSVSEKLRNLDWIGYGFLTPALVFFCMSLAWSGNPYSWTDAHVLATFLIGVLSGVALIVYETVVEKNGMFHHRLFRDRNFALALGCIFAEGMAFHCGNNYFAFEVSVLFATDSLVIGAQYSTAFIALGVSAIVSGIWCSMSKALRFSIILAFGFKILFMVLMATVSKSTPQALIWIYPIILGLGLGVCMPALITVAHFATPRELIAITSGLMISIRSLGGSIGLAVFNAIFSSGLSSNLGPKISHAVLPLGFPERELPQLIPALAHNDTVALKRINGISPEIIRAGVDGLLEAYRVSFRGVWLTTASLCLVASIAGFFLRDPTEKFTSQIDAPITPDTEVVETEKKKKSPGDSA
;
A
#
# COMPACT_ATOMS: atom_id res chain seq x y z
N MET A 1 0.70 -44.70 14.04
CA MET A 1 -0.32 -45.52 14.69
C MET A 1 -1.30 -45.97 13.62
N VAL A 2 -1.49 -47.27 13.45
CA VAL A 2 -2.49 -47.81 12.52
C VAL A 2 -3.84 -47.59 13.19
N ALA A 3 -4.69 -46.73 12.61
CA ALA A 3 -6.06 -46.52 13.11
C ALA A 3 -6.78 -47.88 13.15
N SER A 4 -7.28 -48.28 14.31
CA SER A 4 -8.10 -49.47 14.44
C SER A 4 -9.35 -49.28 13.58
N ARG A 5 -9.65 -50.29 12.75
CA ARG A 5 -10.87 -50.28 11.93
C ARG A 5 -12.07 -50.35 12.88
N VAL A 6 -13.05 -49.48 12.68
CA VAL A 6 -14.34 -49.50 13.40
C VAL A 6 -15.11 -50.75 13.00
N ASP A 7 -15.75 -51.42 13.96
CA ASP A 7 -16.66 -52.53 13.69
C ASP A 7 -17.81 -52.03 12.79
N PRO A 8 -18.12 -52.70 11.66
CA PRO A 8 -19.22 -52.30 10.78
C PRO A 8 -20.57 -52.12 11.49
N ALA A 9 -20.87 -52.91 12.52
CA ALA A 9 -22.10 -52.79 13.30
C ALA A 9 -22.13 -51.50 14.14
N ASP A 10 -21.01 -51.14 14.75
CA ASP A 10 -20.88 -49.87 15.49
C ASP A 10 -20.91 -48.68 14.53
N ALA A 11 -20.29 -48.79 13.35
CA ALA A 11 -20.32 -47.76 12.31
C ALA A 11 -21.76 -47.47 11.83
N LEU A 12 -22.60 -48.49 11.68
CA LEU A 12 -24.01 -48.34 11.32
C LEU A 12 -24.81 -47.63 12.41
N GLN A 13 -24.55 -47.92 13.69
CA GLN A 13 -25.24 -47.28 14.81
C GLN A 13 -24.91 -45.78 14.89
N VAL A 14 -23.63 -45.41 14.78
CA VAL A 14 -23.24 -43.98 14.79
C VAL A 14 -23.64 -43.24 13.51
N ALA A 15 -23.78 -43.95 12.39
CA ALA A 15 -24.38 -43.40 11.18
C ALA A 15 -25.86 -43.03 11.40
N ALA A 16 -26.64 -43.89 12.07
CA ALA A 16 -28.02 -43.60 12.44
C ALA A 16 -28.14 -42.34 13.32
N ILE A 17 -27.26 -42.21 14.32
CA ILE A 17 -27.20 -41.00 15.17
C ILE A 17 -26.93 -39.73 14.35
N THR A 18 -26.08 -39.83 13.33
CA THR A 18 -25.76 -38.68 12.46
C THR A 18 -26.96 -38.25 11.62
N PHE A 19 -27.69 -39.25 11.10
CA PHE A 19 -28.94 -39.02 10.38
C PHE A 19 -29.97 -38.36 11.30
N ASP A 20 -30.20 -38.94 12.48
CA ASP A 20 -31.15 -38.41 13.46
C ASP A 20 -30.76 -37.01 13.93
N TRP A 21 -29.46 -36.70 14.05
CA TRP A 21 -28.99 -35.35 14.34
C TRP A 21 -29.45 -34.36 13.26
N GLY A 22 -29.14 -34.63 11.98
CA GLY A 22 -29.51 -33.74 10.88
C GLY A 22 -31.03 -33.59 10.75
N ASP A 23 -31.76 -34.71 10.80
CA ASP A 23 -33.22 -34.73 10.67
C ASP A 23 -33.90 -34.02 11.85
N SER A 24 -33.35 -34.11 13.07
CA SER A 24 -33.87 -33.38 14.22
C SER A 24 -33.77 -31.87 14.05
N LEU A 25 -32.69 -31.36 13.44
CA LEU A 25 -32.53 -29.93 13.15
C LEU A 25 -33.53 -29.46 12.08
N ASP A 26 -33.70 -30.27 11.04
CA ASP A 26 -34.53 -29.92 9.89
C ASP A 26 -36.02 -30.00 10.21
N ALA A 27 -36.43 -31.03 10.98
CA ALA A 27 -37.80 -31.22 11.45
C ALA A 27 -38.12 -30.43 12.73
N LYS A 28 -37.11 -29.87 13.39
CA LYS A 28 -37.20 -29.23 14.72
C LYS A 28 -37.75 -30.17 15.80
N ASP A 29 -37.33 -31.42 15.73
CA ASP A 29 -37.67 -32.49 16.66
C ASP A 29 -36.64 -32.55 17.79
N TRP A 30 -36.81 -31.69 18.79
CA TRP A 30 -35.86 -31.54 19.88
C TRP A 30 -35.85 -32.73 20.85
N ASP A 31 -36.96 -33.47 20.93
CA ASP A 31 -37.05 -34.69 21.73
C ASP A 31 -36.19 -35.80 21.11
N ARG A 32 -36.21 -35.93 19.77
CA ARG A 32 -35.29 -36.83 19.07
C ARG A 32 -33.84 -36.42 19.25
N LEU A 33 -33.52 -35.13 19.11
CA LEU A 33 -32.17 -34.62 19.34
C LEU A 33 -31.69 -34.96 20.76
N ALA A 34 -32.54 -34.75 21.78
CA ALA A 34 -32.21 -35.06 23.17
C ALA A 34 -31.93 -36.56 23.38
N SER A 35 -32.64 -37.46 22.67
CA SER A 35 -32.52 -38.90 22.83
C SER A 35 -31.18 -39.48 22.33
N ILE A 36 -30.55 -38.81 21.37
CA ILE A 36 -29.31 -39.28 20.72
C ILE A 36 -28.04 -38.65 21.31
N VAL A 37 -28.16 -37.60 22.11
CA VAL A 37 -27.04 -36.85 22.71
C VAL A 37 -26.62 -37.49 24.03
N ALA A 38 -25.32 -37.54 24.29
CA ALA A 38 -24.78 -38.03 25.56
C ALA A 38 -25.16 -37.08 26.71
N PRO A 39 -25.35 -37.57 27.95
CA PRO A 39 -25.77 -36.72 29.09
C PRO A 39 -24.92 -35.46 29.26
N GLU A 40 -23.64 -35.56 28.92
CA GLU A 40 -22.71 -34.45 28.84
C GLU A 40 -21.84 -34.60 27.57
N LEU A 41 -21.76 -33.54 26.78
CA LEU A 41 -20.89 -33.46 25.60
C LEU A 41 -19.48 -33.05 26.05
N VAL A 42 -18.74 -34.07 26.50
CA VAL A 42 -17.37 -33.97 26.99
C VAL A 42 -16.52 -35.00 26.24
N ASP A 43 -15.80 -34.57 25.22
CA ASP A 43 -14.80 -35.44 24.59
C ASP A 43 -13.75 -34.67 23.79
N VAL A 44 -12.84 -35.41 23.13
CA VAL A 44 -11.68 -34.94 22.33
C VAL A 44 -11.96 -33.71 21.47
N PHE A 45 -13.19 -33.51 20.97
CA PHE A 45 -13.55 -32.35 20.12
C PHE A 45 -14.53 -31.34 20.72
N LYS A 46 -15.06 -31.57 21.92
CA LYS A 46 -15.94 -30.59 22.62
C LYS A 46 -17.15 -30.18 21.75
N VAL A 47 -17.94 -29.20 22.18
CA VAL A 47 -18.88 -28.52 21.28
C VAL A 47 -18.15 -27.30 20.73
N ASP A 48 -17.71 -27.36 19.47
CA ASP A 48 -16.89 -26.32 18.85
C ASP A 48 -17.65 -25.72 17.66
N TYR A 49 -18.45 -24.69 17.91
CA TYR A 49 -19.13 -23.90 16.88
C TYR A 49 -18.37 -22.62 16.53
N THR A 50 -17.05 -22.56 16.75
CA THR A 50 -16.25 -21.34 16.50
C THR A 50 -16.40 -20.83 15.07
N VAL A 51 -16.62 -21.72 14.10
CA VAL A 51 -16.82 -21.36 12.68
C VAL A 51 -18.27 -21.00 12.32
N VAL A 52 -19.24 -21.25 13.20
CA VAL A 52 -20.67 -20.98 12.98
C VAL A 52 -21.15 -19.81 13.83
N THR A 53 -20.93 -19.87 15.15
CA THR A 53 -21.37 -18.85 16.12
C THR A 53 -20.22 -18.10 16.78
N GLY A 54 -18.97 -18.56 16.61
CA GLY A 54 -17.80 -18.00 17.31
C GLY A 54 -17.59 -18.57 18.71
N GLU A 55 -18.47 -19.47 19.17
CA GLU A 55 -18.46 -20.00 20.52
C GLU A 55 -17.92 -21.44 20.59
N LYS A 56 -17.33 -21.77 21.74
CA LYS A 56 -16.77 -23.08 22.03
C LYS A 56 -16.97 -23.41 23.50
N TRP A 57 -17.42 -24.62 23.79
CA TRP A 57 -17.69 -25.08 25.15
C TRP A 57 -16.89 -26.32 25.47
N ASP A 58 -16.13 -26.24 26.56
CA ASP A 58 -15.25 -27.33 26.99
C ASP A 58 -15.98 -28.54 27.56
N ALA A 59 -17.20 -28.31 28.07
CA ALA A 59 -18.16 -29.30 28.51
C ALA A 59 -19.54 -28.68 28.37
N MET A 60 -20.52 -29.44 27.88
CA MET A 60 -21.90 -28.95 27.74
C MET A 60 -22.88 -30.06 28.13
N PRO A 61 -23.73 -29.85 29.16
CA PRO A 61 -24.83 -30.77 29.46
C PRO A 61 -25.78 -30.91 28.26
N ALA A 62 -26.35 -32.10 28.05
CA ALA A 62 -27.27 -32.37 26.92
C ALA A 62 -28.43 -31.36 26.84
N LYS A 63 -28.99 -31.01 28.00
CA LYS A 63 -30.08 -30.02 28.11
C LYS A 63 -29.68 -28.63 27.59
N ASP A 64 -28.43 -28.23 27.80
CA ASP A 64 -27.93 -26.91 27.43
C ASP A 64 -27.59 -26.90 25.93
N PHE A 65 -27.10 -28.02 25.41
CA PHE A 65 -26.93 -28.24 23.97
C PHE A 65 -28.26 -28.16 23.21
N VAL A 66 -29.28 -28.88 23.68
CA VAL A 66 -30.61 -28.85 23.05
C VAL A 66 -31.24 -27.46 23.19
N ALA A 67 -31.09 -26.79 24.34
CA ALA A 67 -31.58 -25.42 24.53
C ALA A 67 -30.92 -24.43 23.56
N MET A 68 -29.59 -24.51 23.38
CA MET A 68 -28.86 -23.68 22.42
C MET A 68 -29.34 -23.92 20.99
N VAL A 69 -29.50 -25.20 20.59
CA VAL A 69 -29.87 -25.54 19.22
C VAL A 69 -31.34 -25.16 18.92
N SER A 70 -32.23 -25.33 19.88
CA SER A 70 -33.66 -24.99 19.78
C SER A 70 -33.98 -23.51 20.03
N ASP A 71 -32.97 -22.69 20.33
CA ASP A 71 -33.14 -21.25 20.58
C ASP A 71 -33.66 -20.54 19.32
N PRO A 72 -34.64 -19.61 19.42
CA PRO A 72 -35.11 -18.84 18.28
C PRO A 72 -34.07 -17.90 17.64
N GLY A 73 -32.94 -17.65 18.31
CA GLY A 73 -31.77 -16.96 17.76
C GLY A 73 -30.80 -17.90 17.04
N PHE A 74 -31.00 -19.21 17.16
CA PHE A 74 -30.36 -20.28 16.39
C PHE A 74 -31.43 -21.05 15.60
N VAL A 75 -31.13 -22.24 15.05
CA VAL A 75 -31.99 -23.03 14.13
C VAL A 75 -33.43 -23.30 14.62
N GLY A 76 -33.72 -23.05 15.89
CA GLY A 76 -35.04 -23.10 16.49
C GLY A 76 -36.05 -22.08 15.99
N ASP A 77 -35.64 -20.98 15.32
CA ASP A 77 -36.58 -19.97 14.80
C ASP A 77 -37.64 -20.61 13.90
N THR A 78 -38.93 -20.51 14.25
CA THR A 78 -40.05 -21.01 13.44
C THR A 78 -40.07 -20.47 12.00
N LEU A 79 -39.48 -19.30 11.77
CA LEU A 79 -39.35 -18.66 10.46
C LEU A 79 -38.12 -19.10 9.66
N VAL A 80 -37.33 -20.04 10.18
CA VAL A 80 -36.21 -20.64 9.47
C VAL A 80 -36.58 -22.07 9.06
N ASP A 81 -36.43 -22.40 7.79
CA ASP A 81 -36.35 -23.78 7.34
C ASP A 81 -34.89 -24.16 7.13
N SER A 82 -34.56 -25.42 7.45
CA SER A 82 -33.22 -25.97 7.34
C SER A 82 -33.23 -27.30 6.59
N GLN A 83 -32.13 -27.60 5.92
CA GLN A 83 -31.83 -28.92 5.37
C GLN A 83 -30.34 -29.25 5.53
N HIS A 84 -30.02 -30.27 6.34
CA HIS A 84 -28.68 -30.79 6.56
C HIS A 84 -28.47 -32.08 5.76
N PHE A 85 -27.90 -31.95 4.56
CA PHE A 85 -27.57 -33.10 3.72
C PHE A 85 -26.22 -33.70 4.09
N ILE A 86 -26.24 -34.94 4.56
CA ILE A 86 -25.05 -35.71 4.93
C ILE A 86 -24.56 -36.52 3.73
N GLY A 87 -23.34 -36.22 3.27
CA GLY A 87 -22.67 -36.90 2.17
C GLY A 87 -21.81 -38.10 2.64
N ALA A 88 -20.66 -38.29 2.00
CA ALA A 88 -19.76 -39.38 2.36
C ALA A 88 -19.23 -39.24 3.80
N SER A 89 -19.15 -40.36 4.50
CA SER A 89 -18.71 -40.43 5.91
C SER A 89 -17.51 -41.36 6.05
N LYS A 90 -16.55 -40.99 6.90
CA LYS A 90 -15.46 -41.86 7.35
C LYS A 90 -15.48 -41.99 8.87
N TYR A 91 -15.10 -43.15 9.38
CA TYR A 91 -15.10 -43.46 10.81
C TYR A 91 -13.74 -43.97 11.27
N GLU A 92 -13.30 -43.49 12.43
CA GLU A 92 -12.03 -43.85 13.06
C GLU A 92 -12.30 -44.24 14.52
N ALA A 93 -11.87 -45.43 14.95
CA ALA A 93 -12.00 -45.86 16.35
C ALA A 93 -10.90 -45.19 17.19
N LEU A 94 -11.29 -44.59 18.32
CA LEU A 94 -10.37 -43.98 19.28
C LEU A 94 -10.01 -44.95 20.41
N SER A 95 -11.02 -45.67 20.91
CA SER A 95 -10.91 -46.68 21.95
C SER A 95 -12.14 -47.58 21.91
N ASP A 96 -12.16 -48.65 22.71
CA ASP A 96 -13.38 -49.40 22.95
C ASP A 96 -14.45 -48.44 23.52
N GLY A 97 -15.55 -48.27 22.79
CA GLY A 97 -16.62 -47.35 23.14
C GLY A 97 -16.44 -45.88 22.72
N ARG A 98 -15.45 -45.54 21.88
CA ARG A 98 -15.34 -44.19 21.27
C ARG A 98 -15.02 -44.20 19.77
N ILE A 99 -15.76 -43.42 18.99
CA ILE A 99 -15.60 -43.28 17.54
C ILE A 99 -15.58 -41.80 17.15
N ILE A 100 -14.75 -41.44 16.17
CA ILE A 100 -14.87 -40.18 15.44
C ILE A 100 -15.51 -40.48 14.08
N GLY A 101 -16.60 -39.77 13.77
CA GLY A 101 -17.17 -39.69 12.42
C GLY A 101 -16.77 -38.37 11.77
N THR A 102 -16.41 -38.41 10.49
CA THR A 102 -16.20 -37.21 9.67
C THR A 102 -17.11 -37.29 8.46
N HIS A 103 -18.03 -36.34 8.35
CA HIS A 103 -19.14 -36.36 7.42
C HIS A 103 -19.04 -35.16 6.48
N GLN A 104 -19.15 -35.38 5.18
CA GLN A 104 -19.42 -34.26 4.26
C GLN A 104 -20.80 -33.70 4.58
N LEU A 105 -20.92 -32.38 4.71
CA LEU A 105 -22.16 -31.72 5.09
C LEU A 105 -22.46 -30.58 4.12
N ARG A 106 -23.70 -30.54 3.65
CA ARG A 106 -24.30 -29.33 3.06
C ARG A 106 -25.48 -28.90 3.93
N ALA A 107 -25.36 -27.74 4.57
CA ALA A 107 -26.42 -27.17 5.39
C ALA A 107 -27.07 -26.01 4.63
N ALA A 108 -28.33 -26.16 4.22
CA ALA A 108 -29.09 -25.12 3.57
C ALA A 108 -30.07 -24.51 4.57
N HIS A 109 -30.12 -23.19 4.66
CA HIS A 109 -31.08 -22.49 5.51
C HIS A 109 -31.82 -21.40 4.71
N GLN A 110 -33.10 -21.24 5.01
CA GLN A 110 -33.96 -20.25 4.39
C GLN A 110 -34.82 -19.57 5.46
N ARG A 111 -34.73 -18.24 5.55
CA ARG A 111 -35.51 -17.42 6.48
C ARG A 111 -36.64 -16.73 5.76
N TYR A 112 -37.81 -16.67 6.40
CA TYR A 112 -39.00 -16.01 5.87
C TYR A 112 -39.36 -14.74 6.65
N THR A 113 -39.98 -13.77 5.96
CA THR A 113 -40.38 -12.50 6.58
C THR A 113 -41.57 -12.64 7.54
N GLY A 114 -42.28 -13.77 7.49
CA GLY A 114 -43.49 -13.98 8.26
C GLY A 114 -43.91 -15.46 8.32
N PRO A 115 -44.83 -15.80 9.24
CA PRO A 115 -45.20 -17.18 9.55
C PRO A 115 -45.94 -17.90 8.41
N ASP A 116 -46.39 -17.19 7.38
CA ASP A 116 -47.00 -17.79 6.19
C ASP A 116 -45.96 -18.41 5.23
N LYS A 117 -44.66 -18.18 5.49
CA LYS A 117 -43.51 -18.69 4.72
C LYS A 117 -43.59 -18.47 3.21
N LYS A 118 -44.25 -17.38 2.78
CA LYS A 118 -44.41 -17.05 1.34
C LYS A 118 -43.25 -16.25 0.77
N THR A 119 -42.67 -15.37 1.58
CA THR A 119 -41.61 -14.45 1.14
C THR A 119 -40.31 -14.81 1.83
N VAL A 120 -39.31 -15.17 1.04
CA VAL A 120 -37.96 -15.48 1.52
C VAL A 120 -37.22 -14.16 1.79
N GLU A 121 -36.81 -13.97 3.04
CA GLU A 121 -36.01 -12.83 3.48
C GLU A 121 -34.53 -13.06 3.15
N ALA A 122 -34.01 -14.23 3.52
CA ALA A 122 -32.61 -14.59 3.34
C ALA A 122 -32.45 -16.10 3.07
N LYS A 123 -31.37 -16.47 2.39
CA LYS A 123 -30.99 -17.86 2.15
C LYS A 123 -29.49 -18.02 2.24
N GLY A 124 -29.02 -19.18 2.67
CA GLY A 124 -27.60 -19.51 2.67
C GLY A 124 -27.35 -21.00 2.63
N HIS A 125 -26.25 -21.40 2.00
CA HIS A 125 -25.84 -22.80 1.94
C HIS A 125 -24.40 -22.92 2.41
N GLY A 126 -24.19 -23.60 3.52
CA GLY A 126 -22.88 -23.95 4.04
C GLY A 126 -22.38 -25.26 3.47
N HIS A 127 -21.17 -25.24 2.90
CA HIS A 127 -20.46 -26.42 2.45
C HIS A 127 -19.33 -26.70 3.43
N ALA A 128 -19.46 -27.81 4.16
CA ALA A 128 -18.63 -28.09 5.32
C ALA A 128 -18.29 -29.58 5.42
N VAL A 129 -17.38 -29.86 6.34
CA VAL A 129 -17.24 -31.18 6.95
C VAL A 129 -17.65 -31.07 8.40
N MET A 130 -18.52 -31.98 8.84
CA MET A 130 -18.92 -32.12 10.24
C MET A 130 -18.13 -33.26 10.87
N GLN A 131 -17.40 -32.98 11.94
CA GLN A 131 -16.79 -34.01 12.76
C GLN A 131 -17.67 -34.26 13.97
N HIS A 132 -18.10 -35.50 14.17
CA HIS A 132 -18.82 -35.94 15.35
C HIS A 132 -17.95 -36.87 16.18
N THR A 133 -18.01 -36.73 17.50
CA THR A 133 -17.49 -37.72 18.44
C THR A 133 -18.65 -38.50 19.03
N TYR A 134 -18.52 -39.82 19.10
CA TYR A 134 -19.50 -40.72 19.69
C TYR A 134 -18.88 -41.46 20.86
N ALA A 135 -19.67 -41.65 21.91
CA ALA A 135 -19.29 -42.42 23.08
C ALA A 135 -20.39 -43.45 23.42
N LYS A 136 -20.00 -44.62 23.93
CA LYS A 136 -20.94 -45.56 24.56
C LYS A 136 -21.29 -45.06 25.96
N VAL A 137 -22.57 -44.78 26.20
CA VAL A 137 -23.15 -44.45 27.50
C VAL A 137 -24.15 -45.55 27.84
N ASP A 138 -23.94 -46.24 28.96
CA ASP A 138 -24.75 -47.39 29.39
C ASP A 138 -24.95 -48.48 28.32
N GLY A 139 -23.94 -48.67 27.45
CA GLY A 139 -23.95 -49.66 26.38
C GLY A 139 -24.53 -49.17 25.04
N GLU A 140 -25.11 -47.97 24.99
CA GLU A 140 -25.65 -47.37 23.75
C GLU A 140 -24.72 -46.29 23.20
N TRP A 141 -24.59 -46.19 21.88
CA TRP A 141 -23.88 -45.08 21.25
C TRP A 141 -24.69 -43.78 21.37
N LYS A 142 -24.01 -42.69 21.74
CA LYS A 142 -24.56 -41.34 21.80
C LYS A 142 -23.61 -40.32 21.17
N LEU A 143 -24.14 -39.21 20.67
CA LEU A 143 -23.37 -38.05 20.21
C LEU A 143 -22.75 -37.34 21.43
N ALA A 144 -21.42 -37.33 21.49
CA ALA A 144 -20.64 -36.82 22.62
C ALA A 144 -19.92 -35.49 22.32
N GLY A 145 -19.98 -35.01 21.08
CA GLY A 145 -19.35 -33.74 20.67
C GLY A 145 -19.41 -33.54 19.16
N LEU A 146 -19.18 -32.30 18.74
CA LEU A 146 -19.23 -31.92 17.33
C LEU A 146 -18.33 -30.73 17.02
N LYS A 147 -17.82 -30.72 15.79
CA LYS A 147 -17.01 -29.64 15.24
C LYS A 147 -17.25 -29.52 13.73
N PRO A 148 -17.95 -28.48 13.26
CA PRO A 148 -18.00 -28.14 11.85
C PRO A 148 -16.67 -27.53 11.40
N THR A 149 -16.32 -27.76 10.14
CA THR A 149 -15.26 -27.04 9.41
C THR A 149 -15.87 -26.57 8.10
N MET A 150 -16.05 -25.26 7.98
CA MET A 150 -16.67 -24.64 6.80
C MET A 150 -15.61 -24.40 5.72
N TYR A 151 -15.89 -24.82 4.48
CA TYR A 151 -15.01 -24.58 3.34
C TYR A 151 -15.43 -23.34 2.55
N TRP A 152 -16.72 -23.20 2.26
CA TRP A 152 -17.30 -22.01 1.62
C TRP A 152 -18.82 -21.92 1.87
N ASN A 153 -19.38 -20.73 1.70
CA ASN A 153 -20.82 -20.48 1.74
C ASN A 153 -21.33 -19.94 0.40
N GLU A 154 -22.47 -20.44 -0.06
CA GLU A 154 -23.21 -19.85 -1.17
C GLU A 154 -24.27 -18.89 -0.61
N SER A 155 -24.14 -17.60 -0.90
CA SER A 155 -24.96 -16.51 -0.34
C SER A 155 -24.67 -16.25 1.16
N SER A 156 -24.88 -15.02 1.63
CA SER A 156 -24.82 -14.69 3.05
C SER A 156 -26.01 -15.34 3.75
N CYS A 157 -25.78 -16.45 4.43
CA CYS A 157 -26.73 -17.00 5.38
C CYS A 157 -26.89 -15.98 6.52
N GLU A 158 -27.87 -15.09 6.43
CA GLU A 158 -28.27 -14.22 7.54
C GLU A 158 -29.01 -15.09 8.57
N TYR A 159 -28.28 -16.01 9.21
CA TYR A 159 -28.76 -16.70 10.39
C TYR A 159 -28.63 -15.75 11.55
N SER A 160 -29.48 -14.72 11.63
CA SER A 160 -29.28 -13.66 12.62
C SER A 160 -27.78 -13.30 12.71
N GLU A 161 -27.18 -12.93 11.56
CA GLU A 161 -26.57 -11.61 11.65
C GLU A 161 -27.78 -10.77 12.08
N ARG A 162 -27.89 -10.56 13.39
CA ARG A 162 -28.18 -9.21 13.81
C ARG A 162 -27.28 -8.43 12.83
N THR A 163 -27.88 -7.76 11.86
CA THR A 163 -27.62 -6.34 11.81
C THR A 163 -27.87 -5.89 13.24
N VAL A 164 -26.85 -6.10 14.07
CA VAL A 164 -26.31 -5.06 14.86
C VAL A 164 -26.14 -4.06 13.72
N GLU A 165 -27.16 -3.21 13.55
CA GLU A 165 -26.84 -1.81 13.55
C GLU A 165 -25.97 -1.68 14.79
N THR A 166 -24.69 -1.97 14.58
CA THR A 166 -23.65 -1.45 15.38
C THR A 166 -23.91 0.03 15.11
N LYS A 167 -24.66 0.63 16.03
CA LYS A 167 -24.06 1.74 16.73
C LYS A 167 -22.74 1.20 17.27
N GLU A 168 -21.77 1.05 16.36
CA GLU A 168 -20.37 1.09 16.70
C GLU A 168 -20.34 2.37 17.49
N ASP A 169 -19.97 2.26 18.76
CA ASP A 169 -19.56 3.43 19.48
C ASP A 169 -18.46 4.02 18.58
N ASN A 170 -18.79 5.07 17.82
CA ASN A 170 -17.91 5.77 16.86
C ASN A 170 -16.76 6.46 17.61
N ARG A 171 -16.45 6.00 18.83
CA ARG A 171 -15.34 6.40 19.64
C ARG A 171 -14.14 5.68 19.07
N VAL A 172 -13.33 6.44 18.36
CA VAL A 172 -11.97 6.02 18.00
C VAL A 172 -11.26 5.66 19.30
N SER A 173 -11.10 4.36 19.56
CA SER A 173 -10.37 3.88 20.74
C SER A 173 -8.98 4.52 20.78
N MET A 174 -8.47 4.84 21.97
CA MET A 174 -7.11 5.36 22.14
C MET A 174 -6.08 4.46 21.44
N LYS A 175 -6.32 3.13 21.44
CA LYS A 175 -5.49 2.15 20.72
C LYS A 175 -5.50 2.38 19.21
N SER A 176 -6.67 2.68 18.62
CA SER A 176 -6.81 2.97 17.20
C SER A 176 -6.16 4.30 16.80
N LEU A 177 -6.26 5.33 17.65
CA LEU A 177 -5.54 6.60 17.44
C LEU A 177 -4.03 6.43 17.50
N LEU A 178 -3.52 5.70 18.51
CA LEU A 178 -2.09 5.43 18.66
C LEU A 178 -1.53 4.57 17.52
N LEU A 179 -2.33 3.63 17.01
CA LEU A 179 -1.99 2.83 15.84
C LEU A 179 -1.88 3.68 14.57
N LEU A 180 -2.91 4.50 14.30
CA LEU A 180 -2.89 5.42 13.16
C LEU A 180 -1.73 6.41 13.29
N LEU A 181 -1.48 6.96 14.48
CA LEU A 181 -0.35 7.85 14.74
C LEU A 181 0.99 7.17 14.43
N SER A 182 1.16 5.91 14.83
CA SER A 182 2.39 5.14 14.56
C SER A 182 2.62 4.94 13.06
N ILE A 183 1.57 4.54 12.31
CA ILE A 183 1.63 4.36 10.85
C ILE A 183 1.93 5.69 10.14
N ASN A 184 1.25 6.76 10.56
CA ASN A 184 1.47 8.10 10.01
C ASN A 184 2.89 8.61 10.29
N LEU A 185 3.48 8.28 11.45
CA LEU A 185 4.86 8.64 11.77
C LEU A 185 5.88 7.92 10.88
N VAL A 186 5.64 6.64 10.53
CA VAL A 186 6.49 5.93 9.56
C VAL A 186 6.44 6.61 8.19
N TYR A 187 5.24 6.99 7.72
CA TYR A 187 5.14 7.63 6.41
C TYR A 187 5.70 9.05 6.40
N PHE A 188 5.50 9.80 7.49
CA PHE A 188 6.13 11.10 7.71
C PHE A 188 7.65 11.01 7.51
N VAL A 189 8.32 10.05 8.14
CA VAL A 189 9.79 9.96 8.07
C VAL A 189 10.28 9.43 6.73
N GLN A 190 9.54 8.52 6.08
CA GLN A 190 9.84 8.10 4.70
C GLN A 190 9.77 9.28 3.73
N VAL A 191 8.75 10.14 3.86
CA VAL A 191 8.64 11.30 2.96
C VAL A 191 9.68 12.37 3.29
N ALA A 192 10.00 12.60 4.55
CA ALA A 192 11.15 13.43 4.92
C ALA A 192 12.44 12.92 4.24
N ASN A 193 12.69 11.61 4.30
CA ASN A 193 13.86 10.97 3.71
C ASN A 193 13.92 11.15 2.18
N VAL A 194 12.88 10.76 1.43
CA VAL A 194 12.91 10.83 -0.05
C VAL A 194 12.96 12.27 -0.56
N VAL A 195 12.26 13.21 0.10
CA VAL A 195 12.30 14.63 -0.25
C VAL A 195 13.68 15.21 0.08
N GLY A 196 14.22 14.87 1.24
CA GLY A 196 15.58 15.25 1.66
C GLY A 196 16.65 14.74 0.71
N SER A 197 16.50 13.52 0.15
CA SER A 197 17.43 12.97 -0.83
C SER A 197 17.58 13.88 -2.04
N GLY A 198 16.46 14.36 -2.62
CA GLY A 198 16.49 15.27 -3.77
C GLY A 198 16.90 16.69 -3.39
N ALA A 199 16.30 17.25 -2.34
CA ALA A 199 16.51 18.66 -1.96
C ALA A 199 17.95 18.95 -1.49
N LEU A 200 18.60 18.01 -0.81
CA LEU A 200 19.96 18.17 -0.26
C LEU A 200 21.04 17.55 -1.16
N THR A 201 20.68 17.06 -2.35
CA THR A 201 21.63 16.40 -3.27
C THR A 201 22.84 17.29 -3.58
N ARG A 202 22.62 18.59 -3.80
CA ARG A 202 23.69 19.56 -4.07
C ARG A 202 24.65 19.69 -2.88
N ASP A 203 24.10 19.85 -1.69
CA ASP A 203 24.88 20.04 -0.46
C ASP A 203 25.70 18.80 -0.11
N ILE A 204 25.10 17.61 -0.25
CA ILE A 204 25.80 16.34 -0.06
C ILE A 204 26.98 16.25 -1.04
N SER A 205 26.73 16.47 -2.33
CA SER A 205 27.75 16.36 -3.39
C SER A 205 28.87 17.39 -3.22
N ALA A 206 28.57 18.57 -2.68
CA ALA A 206 29.57 19.60 -2.38
C ALA A 206 30.54 19.17 -1.28
N VAL A 207 30.09 18.36 -0.30
CA VAL A 207 30.94 17.89 0.82
C VAL A 207 31.67 16.59 0.51
N VAL A 208 30.95 15.59 -0.03
CA VAL A 208 31.50 14.23 -0.20
C VAL A 208 32.10 13.97 -1.59
N GLY A 209 31.98 14.94 -2.50
CA GLY A 209 32.33 14.79 -3.91
C GLY A 209 31.33 13.91 -4.69
N GLY A 210 31.70 13.54 -5.92
CA GLY A 210 30.88 12.64 -6.76
C GLY A 210 29.62 13.29 -7.32
N SER A 211 29.71 14.50 -7.89
CA SER A 211 28.57 15.20 -8.49
C SER A 211 27.88 14.39 -9.60
N ASN A 212 28.62 13.55 -10.33
CA ASN A 212 28.07 12.69 -11.38
C ASN A 212 27.24 11.53 -10.82
N ASP A 213 27.49 11.15 -9.56
CA ASP A 213 26.81 10.05 -8.87
C ASP A 213 25.54 10.51 -8.15
N SER A 214 25.30 11.81 -8.10
CA SER A 214 24.19 12.44 -7.38
C SER A 214 22.80 11.92 -7.76
N VAL A 215 22.62 11.48 -9.01
CA VAL A 215 21.38 10.85 -9.49
C VAL A 215 21.01 9.60 -8.67
N TRP A 216 22.02 8.86 -8.17
CA TRP A 216 21.82 7.64 -7.41
C TRP A 216 21.22 7.85 -6.03
N TYR A 217 21.30 9.06 -5.47
CA TYR A 217 20.80 9.35 -4.13
C TYR A 217 19.28 9.14 -4.02
N SER A 218 18.52 9.60 -5.02
CA SER A 218 17.07 9.35 -5.10
C SER A 218 16.73 8.07 -5.88
N GLU A 219 17.54 7.71 -6.88
CA GLU A 219 17.24 6.58 -7.76
C GLU A 219 17.23 5.23 -7.02
N VAL A 220 18.20 5.01 -6.11
CA VAL A 220 18.26 3.75 -5.35
C VAL A 220 17.05 3.55 -4.46
N ILE A 221 16.52 4.63 -3.86
CA ILE A 221 15.28 4.57 -3.07
C ILE A 221 14.12 4.13 -3.97
N ALA A 222 14.00 4.72 -5.16
CA ALA A 222 12.94 4.40 -6.10
C ALA A 222 13.00 2.94 -6.58
N ILE A 223 14.21 2.44 -6.91
CA ILE A 223 14.43 1.05 -7.31
C ILE A 223 14.05 0.08 -6.19
N LEU A 224 14.52 0.32 -4.96
CA LEU A 224 14.24 -0.58 -3.83
C LEU A 224 12.77 -0.56 -3.41
N THR A 225 12.11 0.60 -3.50
CA THR A 225 10.67 0.69 -3.28
C THR A 225 9.89 -0.11 -4.32
N ALA A 226 10.30 -0.03 -5.60
CA ALA A 226 9.71 -0.81 -6.68
C ALA A 226 9.88 -2.31 -6.45
N LEU A 227 11.08 -2.74 -6.07
CA LEU A 227 11.43 -4.14 -5.86
C LEU A 227 10.77 -4.75 -4.62
N LEU A 228 10.86 -4.08 -3.47
CA LEU A 228 10.48 -4.65 -2.18
C LEU A 228 8.98 -4.54 -1.89
N GLY A 229 8.25 -3.69 -2.61
CA GLY A 229 6.84 -3.44 -2.33
C GLY A 229 5.97 -4.70 -2.38
N ILE A 230 6.15 -5.54 -3.41
CA ILE A 230 5.37 -6.78 -3.57
C ILE A 230 5.83 -7.89 -2.61
N PRO A 231 7.14 -8.23 -2.53
CA PRO A 231 7.61 -9.27 -1.60
C PRO A 231 7.30 -8.95 -0.15
N ALA A 232 7.44 -7.69 0.28
CA ALA A 232 7.10 -7.27 1.64
C ALA A 232 5.60 -7.40 1.92
N SER A 233 4.75 -7.15 0.91
CA SER A 233 3.30 -7.31 1.03
C SER A 233 2.91 -8.78 1.21
N GLN A 234 3.42 -9.68 0.36
CA GLN A 234 3.18 -11.13 0.49
C GLN A 234 3.74 -11.70 1.80
N ALA A 235 4.95 -11.28 2.19
CA ALA A 235 5.54 -11.68 3.47
C ALA A 235 4.69 -11.19 4.66
N SER A 236 4.10 -10.00 4.58
CA SER A 236 3.26 -9.47 5.66
C SER A 236 1.98 -10.26 5.89
N ASP A 237 1.45 -10.92 4.85
CA ASP A 237 0.26 -11.77 4.96
C ASP A 237 0.58 -13.12 5.63
N LEU A 238 1.83 -13.60 5.52
CA LEU A 238 2.28 -14.89 6.04
C LEU A 238 2.89 -14.81 7.46
N TRP A 239 3.68 -13.79 7.74
CA TRP A 239 4.39 -13.61 9.03
C TRP A 239 3.77 -12.55 9.94
N GLY A 240 2.68 -11.94 9.51
CA GLY A 240 2.02 -10.85 10.21
C GLY A 240 2.65 -9.49 9.90
N ARG A 241 1.81 -8.46 9.86
CA ARG A 241 2.20 -7.10 9.43
C ARG A 241 3.22 -6.45 10.37
N LYS A 242 3.13 -6.69 11.67
CA LYS A 242 3.94 -6.00 12.69
C LYS A 242 5.44 -6.22 12.49
N ARG A 243 5.85 -7.49 12.37
CA ARG A 243 7.27 -7.87 12.33
C ARG A 243 7.95 -7.30 11.09
N ILE A 244 7.29 -7.40 9.94
CA ILE A 244 7.78 -6.86 8.67
C ILE A 244 7.87 -5.32 8.74
N LEU A 245 6.85 -4.65 9.27
CA LEU A 245 6.83 -3.19 9.39
C LEU A 245 7.97 -2.67 10.27
N VAL A 246 8.19 -3.27 11.45
CA VAL A 246 9.25 -2.88 12.39
C VAL A 246 10.64 -3.10 11.78
N PHE A 247 10.88 -4.26 11.16
CA PHE A 247 12.15 -4.57 10.52
C PHE A 247 12.49 -3.57 9.41
N LEU A 248 11.56 -3.35 8.47
CA LEU A 248 11.78 -2.44 7.34
C LEU A 248 11.98 -1.00 7.84
N THR A 249 11.15 -0.52 8.77
CA THR A 249 11.29 0.83 9.34
C THR A 249 12.65 1.02 10.03
N SER A 250 13.16 0.00 10.72
CA SER A 250 14.47 0.06 11.40
C SER A 250 15.65 0.24 10.42
N CYS A 251 15.55 -0.30 9.21
CA CYS A 251 16.56 -0.12 8.16
C CYS A 251 16.67 1.36 7.76
N GLY A 252 15.57 2.11 7.82
CA GLY A 252 15.57 3.56 7.55
C GLY A 252 16.44 4.35 8.52
N CYS A 253 16.42 3.97 9.80
CA CYS A 253 17.30 4.54 10.83
C CYS A 253 18.78 4.26 10.51
N ILE A 254 19.11 2.99 10.23
CA ILE A 254 20.48 2.57 9.94
C ILE A 254 21.03 3.28 8.69
N GLY A 255 20.24 3.31 7.61
CA GLY A 255 20.63 4.00 6.38
C GLY A 255 20.88 5.49 6.60
N SER A 256 20.00 6.16 7.35
CA SER A 256 20.16 7.59 7.69
C SER A 256 21.43 7.85 8.50
N LEU A 257 21.79 6.97 9.46
CA LEU A 257 23.05 7.10 10.22
C LEU A 257 24.30 6.92 9.34
N ILE A 258 24.23 6.04 8.35
CA ILE A 258 25.33 5.85 7.39
C ILE A 258 25.51 7.10 6.54
N ILE A 259 24.42 7.69 6.02
CA ILE A 259 24.48 8.93 5.23
C ILE A 259 25.04 10.08 6.08
N ALA A 260 24.58 10.23 7.34
CA ALA A 260 25.06 11.27 8.25
C ALA A 260 26.59 11.21 8.47
N LYS A 261 27.18 10.01 8.43
CA LYS A 261 28.62 9.77 8.65
C LYS A 261 29.41 9.57 7.36
N ALA A 262 28.78 9.71 6.18
CA ALA A 262 29.43 9.41 4.92
C ALA A 262 30.57 10.41 4.62
N SER A 263 31.68 9.88 4.09
CA SER A 263 32.84 10.68 3.63
C SER A 263 33.10 10.51 2.14
N SER A 264 32.27 9.74 1.43
CA SER A 264 32.37 9.53 -0.01
C SER A 264 30.96 9.35 -0.60
N SER A 265 30.79 9.68 -1.89
CA SER A 265 29.52 9.47 -2.59
C SER A 265 29.08 7.99 -2.57
N GLY A 266 30.01 7.05 -2.72
CA GLY A 266 29.70 5.61 -2.62
C GLY A 266 29.11 5.21 -1.26
N THR A 267 29.60 5.79 -0.15
CA THR A 267 29.03 5.56 1.19
C THR A 267 27.63 6.16 1.31
N VAL A 268 27.39 7.33 0.70
CA VAL A 268 26.04 7.94 0.64
C VAL A 268 25.07 7.03 -0.11
N ILE A 269 25.47 6.50 -1.28
CA ILE A 269 24.65 5.58 -2.08
C ILE A 269 24.33 4.31 -1.27
N ALA A 270 25.31 3.73 -0.59
CA ALA A 270 25.09 2.57 0.28
C ALA A 270 24.12 2.88 1.43
N GLY A 271 24.22 4.07 2.03
CA GLY A 271 23.29 4.55 3.04
C GLY A 271 21.86 4.69 2.51
N PHE A 272 21.70 5.25 1.30
CA PHE A 272 20.40 5.32 0.61
C PHE A 272 19.87 3.94 0.20
N ALA A 273 20.73 2.97 -0.14
CA ALA A 273 20.31 1.59 -0.38
C ALA A 273 19.70 0.98 0.89
N ILE A 274 20.38 1.07 2.03
CA ILE A 274 19.86 0.54 3.29
C ILE A 274 18.59 1.31 3.71
N SER A 275 18.56 2.62 3.50
CA SER A 275 17.38 3.43 3.78
C SER A 275 16.20 3.09 2.87
N GLY A 276 16.45 2.80 1.59
CA GLY A 276 15.47 2.39 0.59
C GLY A 276 14.76 1.08 0.95
N ILE A 277 15.43 0.18 1.68
CA ILE A 277 14.77 -1.03 2.24
C ILE A 277 13.56 -0.65 3.09
N SER A 278 13.63 0.47 3.82
CA SER A 278 12.51 0.91 4.66
C SER A 278 11.25 1.23 3.88
N PHE A 279 11.36 1.61 2.60
CA PHE A 279 10.21 1.91 1.74
C PHE A 279 9.45 0.67 1.31
N GLY A 280 10.00 -0.54 1.48
CA GLY A 280 9.22 -1.78 1.40
C GLY A 280 8.06 -1.84 2.41
N ALA A 281 8.11 -1.04 3.48
CA ALA A 281 7.00 -0.89 4.44
C ALA A 281 5.85 -0.05 3.89
N GLN A 282 6.09 0.82 2.90
CA GLN A 282 5.12 1.80 2.41
C GLN A 282 3.80 1.17 1.92
N PRO A 283 3.79 0.06 1.13
CA PRO A 283 2.57 -0.66 0.81
C PRO A 283 1.73 -1.05 2.03
N LEU A 284 2.38 -1.45 3.12
CA LEU A 284 1.72 -1.88 4.34
C LEU A 284 1.01 -0.70 5.02
N LEU A 285 1.59 0.50 4.97
CA LEU A 285 0.96 1.72 5.50
C LEU A 285 -0.38 1.97 4.81
N HIS A 286 -0.40 1.84 3.48
CA HIS A 286 -1.62 1.97 2.68
C HIS A 286 -2.61 0.82 2.91
N ALA A 287 -2.14 -0.42 3.02
CA ALA A 287 -3.01 -1.56 3.29
C ALA A 287 -3.67 -1.45 4.67
N ILE A 288 -2.88 -1.21 5.72
CA ILE A 288 -3.37 -1.18 7.11
C ILE A 288 -4.41 -0.08 7.28
N SER A 289 -4.14 1.13 6.81
CA SER A 289 -5.08 2.25 6.92
C SER A 289 -6.43 1.99 6.27
N SER A 290 -6.49 1.22 5.20
CA SER A 290 -7.75 0.86 4.54
C SER A 290 -8.45 -0.37 5.12
N GLU A 291 -7.74 -1.22 5.86
CA GLU A 291 -8.31 -2.39 6.52
C GLU A 291 -8.94 -2.06 7.87
N VAL A 292 -8.37 -1.09 8.60
CA VAL A 292 -8.82 -0.72 9.96
C VAL A 292 -10.01 0.23 10.01
N VAL A 293 -10.43 0.76 8.86
CA VAL A 293 -11.59 1.66 8.75
C VAL A 293 -12.68 1.03 7.90
N ALA A 294 -13.92 1.49 8.10
CA ALA A 294 -15.03 1.11 7.22
C ALA A 294 -14.72 1.47 5.76
N ARG A 295 -15.15 0.62 4.82
CA ARG A 295 -14.88 0.79 3.38
C ARG A 295 -15.21 2.20 2.87
N LYS A 296 -16.32 2.79 3.31
CA LYS A 296 -16.73 4.16 2.96
C LYS A 296 -15.73 5.25 3.37
N TYR A 297 -14.90 5.02 4.39
CA TYR A 297 -13.90 5.96 4.91
C TYR A 297 -12.47 5.66 4.43
N ARG A 298 -12.28 4.68 3.53
CA ARG A 298 -10.97 4.43 2.91
C ARG A 298 -10.36 5.67 2.25
N PRO A 299 -11.11 6.49 1.48
CA PRO A 299 -10.52 7.70 0.89
C PRO A 299 -10.00 8.66 1.97
N TRP A 300 -10.72 8.81 3.07
CA TRP A 300 -10.29 9.62 4.22
C TRP A 300 -9.05 9.05 4.90
N ALA A 301 -8.98 7.73 5.11
CA ALA A 301 -7.81 7.10 5.71
C ALA A 301 -6.56 7.25 4.84
N GLN A 302 -6.69 7.07 3.52
CA GLN A 302 -5.60 7.34 2.57
C GLN A 302 -5.21 8.82 2.56
N GLY A 303 -6.19 9.74 2.66
CA GLY A 303 -5.95 11.17 2.80
C GLY A 303 -5.17 11.52 4.07
N SER A 304 -5.45 10.85 5.19
CA SER A 304 -4.75 11.07 6.46
C SER A 304 -3.26 10.69 6.38
N ILE A 305 -2.97 9.56 5.73
CA ILE A 305 -1.60 9.11 5.44
C ILE A 305 -0.88 10.14 4.57
N ASN A 306 -1.52 10.61 3.49
CA ASN A 306 -0.92 11.64 2.64
C ASN A 306 -0.70 12.98 3.38
N ALA A 307 -1.56 13.32 4.33
CA ALA A 307 -1.36 14.50 5.18
C ALA A 307 -0.13 14.35 6.09
N ALA A 308 0.10 13.18 6.68
CA ALA A 308 1.31 12.93 7.47
C ALA A 308 2.59 12.96 6.60
N ALA A 309 2.54 12.38 5.40
CA ALA A 309 3.59 12.52 4.40
C ALA A 309 3.90 14.00 4.08
N SER A 310 2.86 14.82 3.92
CA SER A 310 3.01 16.24 3.64
C SER A 310 3.76 16.99 4.74
N LEU A 311 3.47 16.67 6.01
CA LEU A 311 4.19 17.22 7.16
C LEU A 311 5.66 16.77 7.16
N GLY A 312 5.91 15.51 6.81
CA GLY A 312 7.26 14.96 6.66
C GLY A 312 8.09 15.72 5.64
N ALA A 313 7.50 16.01 4.47
CA ALA A 313 8.16 16.81 3.43
C ALA A 313 8.43 18.24 3.87
N ILE A 314 7.47 18.92 4.52
CA ILE A 314 7.64 20.30 5.03
C ILE A 314 8.80 20.34 6.03
N VAL A 315 8.81 19.41 7.00
CA VAL A 315 9.89 19.31 7.97
C VAL A 315 11.22 19.00 7.27
N GLY A 316 11.19 18.10 6.29
CA GLY A 316 12.34 17.76 5.46
C GLY A 316 12.98 18.97 4.77
N LEU A 317 12.16 19.77 4.09
CA LEU A 317 12.59 20.93 3.31
C LEU A 317 13.00 22.12 4.18
N LEU A 318 12.22 22.44 5.20
CA LEU A 318 12.50 23.60 6.05
C LEU A 318 13.72 23.34 6.94
N ILE A 319 13.77 22.20 7.63
CA ILE A 319 14.93 21.89 8.50
C ILE A 319 16.17 21.62 7.66
N GLY A 320 16.05 20.87 6.56
CA GLY A 320 17.16 20.67 5.63
C GLY A 320 17.70 22.00 5.08
N GLY A 321 16.81 22.91 4.67
CA GLY A 321 17.16 24.24 4.18
C GLY A 321 17.77 25.16 5.24
N VAL A 322 17.31 25.10 6.50
CA VAL A 322 17.94 25.83 7.61
C VAL A 322 19.36 25.31 7.88
N LEU A 323 19.53 23.99 7.95
CA LEU A 323 20.81 23.38 8.31
C LEU A 323 21.90 23.57 7.24
N THR A 324 21.50 23.67 5.97
CA THR A 324 22.41 23.86 4.82
C THR A 324 22.50 25.31 4.33
N ARG A 325 21.88 26.25 5.05
CA ARG A 325 21.85 27.66 4.68
C ARG A 325 23.27 28.27 4.67
N HIS A 326 23.46 29.30 3.86
CA HIS A 326 24.71 30.09 3.78
C HIS A 326 25.95 29.24 3.51
N GLU A 327 25.87 28.31 2.56
CA GLU A 327 26.99 27.44 2.14
C GLU A 327 27.49 26.49 3.24
N HIS A 328 26.73 26.32 4.32
CA HIS A 328 27.01 25.35 5.37
C HIS A 328 26.61 23.93 4.93
N HIS A 329 27.20 23.46 3.83
CA HIS A 329 26.83 22.20 3.19
C HIS A 329 26.93 20.98 4.12
N ASP A 330 27.85 20.98 5.09
CA ASP A 330 28.01 19.90 6.09
C ASP A 330 26.80 19.73 7.01
N GLY A 331 25.88 20.72 7.03
CA GLY A 331 24.60 20.64 7.74
C GLY A 331 23.71 19.45 7.33
N PHE A 332 23.94 18.86 6.15
CA PHE A 332 23.25 17.64 5.74
C PHE A 332 23.42 16.50 6.76
N ARG A 333 24.56 16.44 7.47
CA ARG A 333 24.81 15.41 8.49
C ARG A 333 23.82 15.50 9.65
N ALA A 334 23.62 16.71 10.17
CA ALA A 334 22.66 16.98 11.23
C ALA A 334 21.23 16.64 10.80
N TYR A 335 20.90 16.93 9.54
CA TYR A 335 19.61 16.55 8.96
C TYR A 335 19.40 15.02 8.98
N TRP A 336 20.39 14.24 8.55
CA TRP A 336 20.28 12.79 8.56
C TRP A 336 20.30 12.16 9.95
N TYR A 337 20.97 12.78 10.94
CA TYR A 337 20.83 12.38 12.35
C TYR A 337 19.40 12.60 12.86
N MET A 338 18.76 13.71 12.51
CA MET A 338 17.35 13.95 12.82
C MET A 338 16.46 12.89 12.18
N VAL A 339 16.61 12.64 10.87
CA VAL A 339 15.83 11.61 10.16
C VAL A 339 16.02 10.23 10.81
N ALA A 340 17.25 9.88 11.20
CA ALA A 340 17.53 8.64 11.93
C ALA A 340 16.79 8.58 13.28
N GLY A 341 16.81 9.67 14.05
CA GLY A 341 16.09 9.78 15.32
C GLY A 341 14.58 9.57 15.15
N ILE A 342 13.98 10.16 14.12
CA ILE A 342 12.55 10.01 13.85
C ILE A 342 12.23 8.57 13.41
N TYR A 343 13.07 7.93 12.58
CA TYR A 343 12.91 6.51 12.27
C TYR A 343 13.01 5.61 13.50
N ALA A 344 13.91 5.91 14.43
CA ALA A 344 14.02 5.18 15.69
C ALA A 344 12.74 5.30 16.53
N VAL A 345 12.21 6.52 16.67
CA VAL A 345 10.93 6.76 17.36
C VAL A 345 9.78 6.05 16.66
N ALA A 346 9.70 6.11 15.32
CA ALA A 346 8.68 5.41 14.53
C ALA A 346 8.76 3.90 14.72
N THR A 347 9.97 3.33 14.71
CA THR A 347 10.21 1.90 14.93
C THR A 347 9.75 1.47 16.32
N VAL A 348 10.10 2.23 17.36
CA VAL A 348 9.67 1.97 18.75
C VAL A 348 8.16 2.11 18.90
N ALA A 349 7.56 3.16 18.32
CA ALA A 349 6.12 3.38 18.36
C ALA A 349 5.36 2.21 17.69
N CYS A 350 5.80 1.76 16.51
CA CYS A 350 5.24 0.56 15.88
C CYS A 350 5.44 -0.69 16.75
N GLN A 351 6.62 -0.88 17.35
CA GLN A 351 6.86 -2.06 18.18
C GLN A 351 5.97 -2.09 19.43
N LEU A 352 5.71 -0.94 20.07
CA LEU A 352 4.94 -0.86 21.32
C LEU A 352 3.43 -0.81 21.07
N PHE A 353 2.98 0.00 20.11
CA PHE A 353 1.56 0.33 19.96
C PHE A 353 0.85 -0.44 18.84
N TYR A 354 1.58 -0.97 17.85
CA TYR A 354 0.97 -1.75 16.78
C TYR A 354 0.92 -3.24 17.14
N ASN A 355 -0.24 -3.69 17.64
CA ASN A 355 -0.50 -5.10 17.97
C ASN A 355 -1.76 -5.59 17.23
N PRO A 356 -1.68 -5.84 15.92
CA PRO A 356 -2.81 -6.35 15.15
C PRO A 356 -3.16 -7.79 15.59
N PRO A 357 -4.43 -8.21 15.47
CA PRO A 357 -4.79 -9.61 15.67
C PRO A 357 -4.05 -10.51 14.66
N PRO A 358 -3.64 -11.73 15.06
CA PRO A 358 -2.94 -12.64 14.15
C PRO A 358 -3.82 -13.02 12.94
N ARG A 359 -3.22 -13.10 11.76
CA ARG A 359 -3.96 -13.47 10.53
C ARG A 359 -4.15 -14.98 10.43
N ALA A 360 -5.19 -15.44 9.73
CA ALA A 360 -5.46 -16.87 9.55
C ALA A 360 -4.25 -17.63 8.97
N LEU A 361 -3.60 -17.08 7.94
CA LEU A 361 -2.38 -17.67 7.33
C LEU A 361 -1.17 -17.64 8.26
N GLU A 362 -1.12 -16.68 9.19
CA GLU A 362 -0.06 -16.59 10.20
C GLU A 362 -0.13 -17.75 11.19
N ILE A 363 -1.35 -18.18 11.56
CA ILE A 363 -1.59 -19.24 12.55
C ILE A 363 -1.50 -20.63 11.91
N VAL A 364 -2.07 -20.80 10.71
CA VAL A 364 -2.30 -22.12 10.11
C VAL A 364 -1.02 -22.73 9.52
N LEU A 365 -0.11 -21.91 8.98
CA LEU A 365 1.03 -22.40 8.22
C LEU A 365 2.31 -22.53 9.06
N SER A 366 3.05 -23.62 8.87
CA SER A 366 4.41 -23.76 9.38
C SER A 366 5.39 -22.84 8.63
N VAL A 367 6.58 -22.59 9.20
CA VAL A 367 7.60 -21.73 8.56
C VAL A 367 8.02 -22.27 7.18
N SER A 368 8.10 -23.60 7.02
CA SER A 368 8.45 -24.20 5.73
C SER A 368 7.34 -23.98 4.69
N GLU A 369 6.07 -24.11 5.08
CA GLU A 369 4.94 -23.85 4.19
C GLU A 369 4.83 -22.37 3.83
N LYS A 370 5.08 -21.47 4.77
CA LYS A 370 5.15 -20.02 4.50
C LYS A 370 6.22 -19.70 3.46
N LEU A 371 7.42 -20.27 3.59
CA LEU A 371 8.48 -20.08 2.60
C LEU A 371 8.09 -20.68 1.24
N ARG A 372 7.38 -21.80 1.19
CA ARG A 372 6.92 -22.40 -0.08
C ARG A 372 5.82 -21.60 -0.78
N ASN A 373 5.03 -20.84 -0.03
CA ASN A 373 3.97 -19.98 -0.57
C ASN A 373 4.49 -18.64 -1.14
N LEU A 374 5.79 -18.34 -0.98
CA LEU A 374 6.40 -17.17 -1.61
C LEU A 374 6.78 -17.46 -3.06
N ASP A 375 6.63 -16.44 -3.90
CA ASP A 375 6.89 -16.51 -5.33
C ASP A 375 8.38 -16.31 -5.66
N TRP A 376 9.22 -17.25 -5.23
CA TRP A 376 10.67 -17.15 -5.38
C TRP A 376 11.12 -17.05 -6.84
N ILE A 377 10.43 -17.73 -7.75
CA ILE A 377 10.74 -17.70 -9.17
C ILE A 377 10.39 -16.32 -9.75
N GLY A 378 9.19 -15.81 -9.43
CA GLY A 378 8.80 -14.47 -9.81
C GLY A 378 9.76 -13.41 -9.23
N TYR A 379 10.17 -13.51 -7.96
CA TYR A 379 11.17 -12.60 -7.36
C TYR A 379 12.52 -12.67 -8.06
N GLY A 380 12.92 -13.88 -8.49
CA GLY A 380 14.14 -14.13 -9.24
C GLY A 380 14.17 -13.42 -10.59
N PHE A 381 13.02 -13.27 -11.25
CA PHE A 381 12.90 -12.47 -12.48
C PHE A 381 12.67 -10.98 -12.20
N LEU A 382 11.86 -10.64 -11.20
CA LEU A 382 11.54 -9.26 -10.82
C LEU A 382 12.80 -8.46 -10.43
N THR A 383 13.71 -9.08 -9.70
CA THR A 383 14.94 -8.42 -9.21
C THR A 383 15.82 -7.88 -10.36
N PRO A 384 16.33 -8.72 -11.28
CA PRO A 384 17.09 -8.22 -12.43
C PRO A 384 16.23 -7.36 -13.36
N ALA A 385 14.93 -7.66 -13.50
CA ALA A 385 14.03 -6.87 -14.32
C ALA A 385 13.92 -5.42 -13.86
N LEU A 386 13.85 -5.16 -12.55
CA LEU A 386 13.76 -3.80 -12.02
C LEU A 386 15.14 -3.17 -11.83
N VAL A 387 16.07 -3.88 -11.17
CA VAL A 387 17.37 -3.31 -10.80
C VAL A 387 18.19 -2.98 -12.04
N PHE A 388 18.39 -3.93 -12.95
CA PHE A 388 19.25 -3.69 -14.11
C PHE A 388 18.59 -2.80 -15.16
N PHE A 389 17.27 -2.89 -15.33
CA PHE A 389 16.54 -1.99 -16.21
C PHE A 389 16.67 -0.53 -15.74
N CYS A 390 16.29 -0.24 -14.50
CA CYS A 390 16.39 1.11 -13.95
C CYS A 390 17.85 1.59 -13.92
N MET A 391 18.79 0.71 -13.56
CA MET A 391 20.21 1.05 -13.53
C MET A 391 20.75 1.42 -14.92
N SER A 392 20.36 0.68 -15.96
CA SER A 392 20.76 0.98 -17.34
C SER A 392 20.27 2.36 -17.80
N LEU A 393 19.04 2.74 -17.40
CA LEU A 393 18.47 4.04 -17.73
C LEU A 393 19.18 5.16 -16.99
N ALA A 394 19.53 4.96 -15.71
CA ALA A 394 20.27 5.94 -14.92
C ALA A 394 21.69 6.17 -15.45
N TRP A 395 22.36 5.13 -15.97
CA TRP A 395 23.69 5.22 -16.57
C TRP A 395 23.71 5.75 -18.00
N SER A 396 22.60 5.63 -18.72
CA SER A 396 22.49 6.03 -20.11
C SER A 396 22.77 7.53 -20.27
N GLY A 397 23.84 7.85 -21.02
CA GLY A 397 24.27 9.22 -21.23
C GLY A 397 24.91 9.87 -20.00
N ASN A 398 25.12 9.13 -18.90
CA ASN A 398 25.75 9.62 -17.67
C ASN A 398 26.26 8.47 -16.77
N PRO A 399 27.56 8.08 -16.80
CA PRO A 399 28.63 8.56 -17.67
C PRO A 399 28.76 7.75 -18.98
N TYR A 400 27.99 6.67 -19.13
CA TYR A 400 28.19 5.69 -20.19
C TYR A 400 27.31 5.97 -21.41
N SER A 401 27.84 5.75 -22.61
CA SER A 401 27.04 5.82 -23.84
C SER A 401 26.02 4.67 -23.90
N TRP A 402 24.95 4.81 -24.68
CA TRP A 402 23.96 3.75 -24.90
C TRP A 402 24.56 2.45 -25.45
N THR A 403 25.64 2.54 -26.21
CA THR A 403 26.35 1.39 -26.80
C THR A 403 27.38 0.77 -25.86
N ASP A 404 27.63 1.39 -24.70
CA ASP A 404 28.57 0.87 -23.71
C ASP A 404 28.05 -0.44 -23.11
N ALA A 405 28.94 -1.38 -22.83
CA ALA A 405 28.60 -2.68 -22.26
C ALA A 405 27.86 -2.54 -20.91
N HIS A 406 28.18 -1.53 -20.09
CA HIS A 406 27.50 -1.30 -18.81
C HIS A 406 26.01 -1.03 -18.98
N VAL A 407 25.63 -0.24 -19.99
CA VAL A 407 24.23 0.13 -20.28
C VAL A 407 23.55 -1.01 -21.03
N LEU A 408 24.16 -1.47 -22.12
CA LEU A 408 23.51 -2.45 -23.01
C LEU A 408 23.30 -3.80 -22.32
N ALA A 409 24.28 -4.31 -21.56
CA ALA A 409 24.15 -5.59 -20.88
C ALA A 409 23.06 -5.54 -19.80
N THR A 410 23.07 -4.50 -18.95
CA THR A 410 22.06 -4.34 -17.90
C THR A 410 20.67 -4.08 -18.47
N PHE A 411 20.56 -3.30 -19.55
CA PHE A 411 19.30 -3.07 -20.25
C PHE A 411 18.73 -4.37 -20.82
N LEU A 412 19.53 -5.15 -21.55
CA LEU A 412 19.09 -6.41 -22.15
C LEU A 412 18.70 -7.44 -21.08
N ILE A 413 19.50 -7.59 -20.01
CA ILE A 413 19.15 -8.50 -18.92
C ILE A 413 17.85 -8.04 -18.26
N GLY A 414 17.71 -6.75 -17.96
CA GLY A 414 16.50 -6.19 -17.36
C GLY A 414 15.25 -6.43 -18.21
N VAL A 415 15.31 -6.13 -19.52
CA VAL A 415 14.19 -6.35 -20.45
C VAL A 415 13.88 -7.83 -20.59
N LEU A 416 14.88 -8.70 -20.78
CA LEU A 416 14.66 -10.14 -20.93
C LEU A 416 14.09 -10.76 -19.65
N SER A 417 14.57 -10.36 -18.47
CA SER A 417 14.00 -10.79 -17.19
C SER A 417 12.58 -10.26 -17.00
N GLY A 418 12.27 -9.04 -17.44
CA GLY A 418 10.91 -8.50 -17.42
C GLY A 418 9.96 -9.27 -18.33
N VAL A 419 10.39 -9.61 -19.55
CA VAL A 419 9.62 -10.46 -20.47
C VAL A 419 9.43 -11.86 -19.87
N ALA A 420 10.48 -12.46 -19.30
CA ALA A 420 10.40 -13.75 -18.63
C ALA A 420 9.42 -13.72 -17.45
N LEU A 421 9.43 -12.65 -16.64
CA LEU A 421 8.47 -12.42 -15.56
C LEU A 421 7.04 -12.36 -16.10
N ILE A 422 6.79 -11.57 -17.14
CA ILE A 422 5.46 -11.46 -17.74
C ILE A 422 4.97 -12.83 -18.24
N VAL A 423 5.82 -13.59 -18.93
CA VAL A 423 5.47 -14.93 -19.43
C VAL A 423 5.19 -15.89 -18.27
N TYR A 424 6.05 -15.90 -17.24
CA TYR A 424 5.88 -16.74 -16.06
C TYR A 424 4.57 -16.44 -15.31
N GLU A 425 4.30 -15.17 -15.04
CA GLU A 425 3.11 -14.71 -14.30
C GLU A 425 1.82 -14.80 -15.10
N THR A 426 1.89 -14.86 -16.43
CA THR A 426 0.68 -15.01 -17.26
C THR A 426 0.35 -16.46 -17.57
N VAL A 427 1.37 -17.32 -17.74
CA VAL A 427 1.22 -18.69 -18.22
C VAL A 427 1.33 -19.72 -17.10
N VAL A 428 2.28 -19.55 -16.18
CA VAL A 428 2.66 -20.58 -15.18
C VAL A 428 1.98 -20.32 -13.85
N GLU A 429 2.22 -19.16 -13.25
CA GLU A 429 1.72 -18.82 -11.92
C GLU A 429 0.44 -17.97 -12.02
N LYS A 430 -0.61 -18.35 -11.29
CA LYS A 430 -1.93 -17.67 -11.36
C LYS A 430 -2.30 -16.96 -10.05
N ASN A 431 -1.67 -17.36 -8.96
CA ASN A 431 -1.89 -16.88 -7.60
C ASN A 431 -0.62 -16.24 -6.99
N GLY A 432 0.39 -15.96 -7.81
CA GLY A 432 1.65 -15.33 -7.43
C GLY A 432 1.53 -13.82 -7.24
N MET A 433 2.62 -13.11 -7.48
CA MET A 433 2.70 -11.67 -7.22
C MET A 433 1.73 -10.82 -8.07
N PHE A 434 1.41 -11.25 -9.30
CA PHE A 434 0.41 -10.62 -10.17
C PHE A 434 -0.89 -11.43 -10.22
N HIS A 435 -1.50 -11.66 -9.06
CA HIS A 435 -2.69 -12.51 -8.98
C HIS A 435 -3.80 -12.10 -9.99
N HIS A 436 -4.16 -13.02 -10.88
CA HIS A 436 -5.05 -12.76 -12.02
C HIS A 436 -6.45 -12.24 -11.63
N ARG A 437 -6.91 -12.51 -10.41
CA ARG A 437 -8.19 -12.01 -9.90
C ARG A 437 -8.22 -10.49 -9.81
N LEU A 438 -7.08 -9.84 -9.61
CA LEU A 438 -6.96 -8.38 -9.56
C LEU A 438 -7.30 -7.74 -10.92
N PHE A 439 -6.87 -8.37 -12.01
CA PHE A 439 -7.04 -7.84 -13.38
C PHE A 439 -8.41 -8.12 -13.99
N ARG A 440 -9.32 -8.79 -13.27
CA ARG A 440 -10.72 -8.97 -13.69
C ARG A 440 -11.50 -7.66 -13.62
N ASP A 441 -11.13 -6.76 -12.70
CA ASP A 441 -11.69 -5.43 -12.63
C ASP A 441 -10.78 -4.44 -13.37
N ARG A 442 -11.31 -3.83 -14.43
CA ARG A 442 -10.59 -2.85 -15.25
C ARG A 442 -10.07 -1.66 -14.44
N ASN A 443 -10.73 -1.31 -13.33
CA ASN A 443 -10.32 -0.19 -12.49
C ASN A 443 -8.94 -0.44 -11.89
N PHE A 444 -8.59 -1.69 -11.58
CA PHE A 444 -7.27 -2.03 -11.06
C PHE A 444 -6.17 -1.77 -12.11
N ALA A 445 -6.33 -2.27 -13.33
CA ALA A 445 -5.36 -2.07 -14.41
C ALA A 445 -5.18 -0.58 -14.78
N LEU A 446 -6.28 0.18 -14.84
CA LEU A 446 -6.23 1.63 -15.06
C LEU A 446 -5.57 2.36 -13.90
N ALA A 447 -5.82 1.94 -12.65
CA ALA A 447 -5.17 2.53 -11.47
C ALA A 447 -3.65 2.32 -11.49
N LEU A 448 -3.17 1.14 -11.93
CA LEU A 448 -1.72 0.88 -12.11
C LEU A 448 -1.09 1.82 -13.16
N GLY A 449 -1.74 2.02 -14.31
CA GLY A 449 -1.26 2.95 -15.33
C GLY A 449 -1.24 4.40 -14.85
N CYS A 450 -2.28 4.83 -14.14
CA CYS A 450 -2.35 6.18 -13.58
C CYS A 450 -1.33 6.39 -12.45
N ILE A 451 -1.14 5.42 -11.54
CA ILE A 451 -0.18 5.58 -10.43
C ILE A 451 1.28 5.56 -10.92
N PHE A 452 1.57 4.90 -12.04
CA PHE A 452 2.86 5.01 -12.72
C PHE A 452 3.15 6.46 -13.14
N ALA A 453 2.21 7.11 -13.82
CA ALA A 453 2.33 8.51 -14.22
C ALA A 453 2.34 9.47 -13.02
N GLU A 454 1.61 9.14 -11.95
CA GLU A 454 1.65 9.83 -10.66
C GLU A 454 3.08 9.85 -10.10
N GLY A 455 3.76 8.69 -10.09
CA GLY A 455 5.14 8.53 -9.67
C GLY A 455 6.12 9.36 -10.50
N MET A 456 6.02 9.29 -11.83
CA MET A 456 6.83 10.14 -12.73
C MET A 456 6.67 11.63 -12.41
N ALA A 457 5.44 12.10 -12.24
CA ALA A 457 5.16 13.50 -11.94
C ALA A 457 5.72 13.94 -10.58
N PHE A 458 5.60 13.09 -9.56
CA PHE A 458 6.16 13.37 -8.24
C PHE A 458 7.69 13.50 -8.29
N HIS A 459 8.39 12.56 -8.92
CA HIS A 459 9.85 12.60 -9.00
C HIS A 459 10.35 13.75 -9.87
N CYS A 460 9.62 14.13 -10.92
CA CYS A 460 9.89 15.34 -11.70
C CYS A 460 9.88 16.59 -10.80
N GLY A 461 8.79 16.81 -10.06
CA GLY A 461 8.68 17.94 -9.14
C GLY A 461 9.76 17.91 -8.04
N ASN A 462 9.97 16.75 -7.42
CA ASN A 462 10.89 16.57 -6.30
C ASN A 462 12.35 16.88 -6.65
N ASN A 463 12.78 16.55 -7.87
CA ASN A 463 14.19 16.69 -8.26
C ASN A 463 14.44 17.96 -9.07
N TYR A 464 13.48 18.42 -9.88
CA TYR A 464 13.72 19.53 -10.80
C TYR A 464 13.18 20.88 -10.31
N PHE A 465 12.20 20.92 -9.39
CA PHE A 465 11.68 22.21 -8.92
C PHE A 465 12.74 23.01 -8.15
N ALA A 466 13.28 22.42 -7.08
CA ALA A 466 14.31 23.08 -6.28
C ALA A 466 15.56 23.37 -7.11
N PHE A 467 15.90 22.48 -8.04
CA PHE A 467 17.03 22.66 -8.94
C PHE A 467 16.83 23.86 -9.87
N GLU A 468 15.70 23.96 -10.57
CA GLU A 468 15.41 25.10 -11.46
C GLU A 468 15.38 26.43 -10.69
N VAL A 469 14.73 26.46 -9.52
CA VAL A 469 14.66 27.67 -8.70
C VAL A 469 16.04 28.07 -8.19
N SER A 470 16.89 27.09 -7.84
CA SER A 470 18.27 27.34 -7.40
C SER A 470 19.16 27.94 -8.49
N VAL A 471 18.88 27.59 -9.75
CA VAL A 471 19.63 28.08 -10.92
C VAL A 471 19.14 29.45 -11.36
N LEU A 472 17.82 29.69 -11.35
CA LEU A 472 17.22 30.89 -11.95
C LEU A 472 16.94 32.05 -10.98
N PHE A 473 16.73 31.80 -9.68
CA PHE A 473 16.23 32.83 -8.76
C PHE A 473 16.98 32.94 -7.44
N ALA A 474 16.98 31.88 -6.63
CA ALA A 474 17.34 31.96 -5.22
C ALA A 474 18.57 31.09 -4.94
N THR A 475 19.55 31.63 -4.21
CA THR A 475 20.71 30.86 -3.74
C THR A 475 20.53 30.33 -2.32
N ASP A 476 19.59 30.91 -1.56
CA ASP A 476 19.31 30.55 -0.18
C ASP A 476 18.49 29.25 -0.09
N SER A 477 19.11 28.18 0.40
CA SER A 477 18.50 26.85 0.58
C SER A 477 17.20 26.87 1.38
N LEU A 478 17.07 27.77 2.37
CA LEU A 478 15.84 27.90 3.16
C LEU A 478 14.70 28.49 2.32
N VAL A 479 15.00 29.48 1.48
CA VAL A 479 13.97 30.12 0.64
C VAL A 479 13.46 29.14 -0.42
N ILE A 480 14.38 28.40 -1.06
CA ILE A 480 14.02 27.35 -2.03
C ILE A 480 13.16 26.27 -1.35
N GLY A 481 13.60 25.79 -0.17
CA GLY A 481 12.87 24.82 0.63
C GLY A 481 11.49 25.32 1.06
N ALA A 482 11.38 26.59 1.46
CA ALA A 482 10.11 27.21 1.84
C ALA A 482 9.15 27.37 0.65
N GLN A 483 9.66 27.77 -0.51
CA GLN A 483 8.88 27.84 -1.75
C GLN A 483 8.33 26.48 -2.12
N TYR A 484 9.17 25.43 -2.08
CA TYR A 484 8.70 24.07 -2.41
C TYR A 484 7.75 23.50 -1.33
N SER A 485 7.94 23.88 -0.07
CA SER A 485 7.05 23.48 1.04
C SER A 485 5.60 23.92 0.83
N THR A 486 5.34 24.98 0.05
CA THR A 486 3.97 25.39 -0.31
C THR A 486 3.20 24.29 -1.07
N ALA A 487 3.91 23.48 -1.88
CA ALA A 487 3.31 22.31 -2.53
C ALA A 487 2.84 21.29 -1.48
N PHE A 488 3.65 21.02 -0.46
CA PHE A 488 3.30 20.04 0.56
C PHE A 488 2.23 20.55 1.52
N ILE A 489 2.17 21.85 1.82
CA ILE A 489 1.03 22.45 2.54
C ILE A 489 -0.27 22.21 1.76
N ALA A 490 -0.27 22.51 0.46
CA ALA A 490 -1.42 22.28 -0.41
C ALA A 490 -1.75 20.77 -0.56
N LEU A 491 -0.74 19.90 -0.58
CA LEU A 491 -0.90 18.45 -0.58
C LEU A 491 -1.65 17.98 0.67
N GLY A 492 -1.22 18.38 1.86
CA GLY A 492 -1.86 17.97 3.11
C GLY A 492 -3.32 18.41 3.20
N VAL A 493 -3.60 19.68 2.86
CA VAL A 493 -4.96 20.22 2.86
C VAL A 493 -5.84 19.50 1.83
N SER A 494 -5.37 19.38 0.58
CA SER A 494 -6.15 18.74 -0.49
C SER A 494 -6.34 17.25 -0.28
N ALA A 495 -5.41 16.53 0.37
CA ALA A 495 -5.56 15.13 0.72
C ALA A 495 -6.69 14.91 1.73
N ILE A 496 -6.79 15.75 2.75
CA ILE A 496 -7.87 15.68 3.75
C ILE A 496 -9.21 16.04 3.08
N VAL A 497 -9.25 17.16 2.36
CA VAL A 497 -10.48 17.65 1.71
C VAL A 497 -11.00 16.63 0.69
N SER A 498 -10.12 16.08 -0.15
CA SER A 498 -10.51 15.08 -1.14
C SER A 498 -10.89 13.75 -0.52
N GLY A 499 -10.25 13.32 0.57
CA GLY A 499 -10.63 12.13 1.32
C GLY A 499 -12.06 12.23 1.85
N ILE A 500 -12.42 13.38 2.44
CA ILE A 500 -13.79 13.67 2.89
C ILE A 500 -14.75 13.71 1.71
N TRP A 501 -14.41 14.49 0.67
CA TRP A 501 -15.24 14.65 -0.53
C TRP A 501 -15.53 13.31 -1.21
N CYS A 502 -14.52 12.48 -1.44
CA CYS A 502 -14.68 11.17 -2.08
C CYS A 502 -15.52 10.23 -1.21
N SER A 503 -15.39 10.31 0.11
CA SER A 503 -16.21 9.51 1.05
C SER A 503 -17.69 9.92 1.03
N MET A 504 -17.97 11.22 0.87
CA MET A 504 -19.34 11.76 0.81
C MET A 504 -19.99 11.60 -0.56
N SER A 505 -19.29 12.01 -1.62
CA SER A 505 -19.78 11.99 -3.00
C SER A 505 -19.78 10.61 -3.62
N LYS A 506 -19.03 9.66 -3.04
CA LYS A 506 -18.78 8.31 -3.59
C LYS A 506 -18.20 8.34 -5.01
N ALA A 507 -17.55 9.43 -5.37
CA ALA A 507 -16.95 9.67 -6.68
C ALA A 507 -15.43 9.80 -6.55
N LEU A 508 -14.70 8.91 -7.22
CA LEU A 508 -13.24 8.85 -7.26
C LEU A 508 -12.70 9.27 -8.63
N ARG A 509 -13.44 8.96 -9.71
CA ARG A 509 -13.05 9.26 -11.09
C ARG A 509 -12.80 10.75 -11.31
N PHE A 510 -13.76 11.59 -10.92
CA PHE A 510 -13.66 13.04 -11.09
C PHE A 510 -12.44 13.61 -10.34
N SER A 511 -12.22 13.15 -9.11
CA SER A 511 -11.08 13.55 -8.27
C SER A 511 -9.74 13.21 -8.94
N ILE A 512 -9.63 12.03 -9.56
CA ILE A 512 -8.40 11.61 -10.26
C ILE A 512 -8.14 12.47 -11.51
N ILE A 513 -9.17 12.73 -12.32
CA ILE A 513 -9.05 13.57 -13.53
C ILE A 513 -8.64 15.00 -13.15
N LEU A 514 -9.30 15.57 -12.13
CA LEU A 514 -8.98 16.90 -11.61
C LEU A 514 -7.54 16.97 -11.09
N ALA A 515 -7.10 15.94 -10.37
CA ALA A 515 -5.75 15.86 -9.84
C ALA A 515 -4.67 15.87 -10.94
N PHE A 516 -4.87 15.11 -12.02
CA PHE A 516 -3.98 15.18 -13.19
C PHE A 516 -4.08 16.53 -13.91
N GLY A 517 -5.26 17.16 -13.96
CA GLY A 517 -5.42 18.51 -14.49
C GLY A 517 -4.55 19.54 -13.77
N PHE A 518 -4.52 19.52 -12.43
CA PHE A 518 -3.62 20.37 -11.65
C PHE A 518 -2.15 20.08 -11.94
N LYS A 519 -1.75 18.80 -12.03
CA LYS A 519 -0.37 18.44 -12.38
C LYS A 519 0.02 18.96 -13.76
N ILE A 520 -0.81 18.77 -14.78
CA ILE A 520 -0.57 19.28 -16.14
C ILE A 520 -0.40 20.80 -16.11
N LEU A 521 -1.30 21.51 -15.43
CA LEU A 521 -1.23 22.96 -15.29
C LEU A 521 0.08 23.41 -14.65
N PHE A 522 0.48 22.79 -13.54
CA PHE A 522 1.77 23.08 -12.90
C PHE A 522 2.95 22.87 -13.84
N MET A 523 3.02 21.71 -14.51
CA MET A 523 4.13 21.39 -15.42
C MET A 523 4.20 22.38 -16.59
N VAL A 524 3.05 22.77 -17.16
CA VAL A 524 2.99 23.78 -18.23
C VAL A 524 3.44 25.15 -17.72
N LEU A 525 3.04 25.55 -16.51
CA LEU A 525 3.47 26.82 -15.92
C LEU A 525 4.98 26.84 -15.66
N MET A 526 5.53 25.77 -15.08
CA MET A 526 6.97 25.63 -14.86
C MET A 526 7.75 25.65 -16.18
N ALA A 527 7.23 25.05 -17.25
CA ALA A 527 7.83 25.12 -18.59
C ALA A 527 7.96 26.54 -19.16
N THR A 528 7.22 27.52 -18.62
CA THR A 528 7.29 28.94 -19.04
C THR A 528 8.22 29.80 -18.19
N VAL A 529 8.70 29.27 -17.05
CA VAL A 529 9.52 30.01 -16.08
C VAL A 529 10.80 30.54 -16.75
N SER A 530 11.18 31.75 -16.34
CA SER A 530 12.31 32.50 -16.87
C SER A 530 12.83 33.45 -15.79
N LYS A 531 14.02 34.02 -15.96
CA LYS A 531 14.55 35.06 -15.06
C LYS A 531 13.62 36.28 -14.90
N SER A 532 12.76 36.55 -15.89
CA SER A 532 11.78 37.64 -15.84
C SER A 532 10.48 37.30 -15.11
N THR A 533 10.29 36.04 -14.74
CA THR A 533 9.08 35.60 -14.03
C THR A 533 9.02 36.25 -12.65
N PRO A 534 7.91 36.93 -12.28
CA PRO A 534 7.77 37.51 -10.96
C PRO A 534 7.98 36.48 -9.85
N GLN A 535 8.82 36.81 -8.86
CA GLN A 535 9.18 35.89 -7.77
C GLN A 535 7.97 35.38 -6.99
N ALA A 536 6.89 36.18 -6.91
CA ALA A 536 5.62 35.75 -6.30
C ALA A 536 5.03 34.49 -6.95
N LEU A 537 5.21 34.29 -8.26
CA LEU A 537 4.69 33.12 -8.96
C LEU A 537 5.42 31.83 -8.56
N ILE A 538 6.69 31.92 -8.15
CA ILE A 538 7.47 30.77 -7.66
C ILE A 538 6.94 30.25 -6.31
N TRP A 539 6.24 31.09 -5.55
CA TRP A 539 5.51 30.68 -4.34
C TRP A 539 4.13 30.07 -4.66
N ILE A 540 3.53 30.46 -5.79
CA ILE A 540 2.15 30.09 -6.14
C ILE A 540 2.11 28.79 -6.96
N TYR A 541 2.99 28.63 -7.94
CA TYR A 541 2.97 27.46 -8.82
C TYR A 541 3.04 26.11 -8.07
N PRO A 542 3.91 25.93 -7.05
CA PRO A 542 3.99 24.64 -6.35
C PRO A 542 2.70 24.28 -5.60
N ILE A 543 1.88 25.27 -5.20
CA ILE A 543 0.55 25.03 -4.61
C ILE A 543 -0.30 24.19 -5.57
N ILE A 544 -0.25 24.47 -6.87
CA ILE A 544 -0.99 23.74 -7.90
C ILE A 544 -0.52 22.28 -7.97
N LEU A 545 0.79 22.04 -7.93
CA LEU A 545 1.33 20.68 -7.83
C LEU A 545 0.81 19.95 -6.59
N GLY A 546 0.83 20.64 -5.45
CA GLY A 546 0.34 20.14 -4.17
C GLY A 546 -1.12 19.69 -4.22
N LEU A 547 -2.00 20.51 -4.79
CA LEU A 547 -3.41 20.16 -5.01
C LEU A 547 -3.54 18.88 -5.85
N GLY A 548 -2.73 18.72 -6.89
CA GLY A 548 -2.71 17.50 -7.70
C GLY A 548 -2.20 16.28 -6.94
N LEU A 549 -1.11 16.40 -6.19
CA LEU A 549 -0.51 15.30 -5.43
C LEU A 549 -1.43 14.81 -4.31
N GLY A 550 -2.08 15.75 -3.58
CA GLY A 550 -2.91 15.41 -2.43
C GLY A 550 -4.17 14.64 -2.79
N VAL A 551 -4.73 14.90 -3.97
CA VAL A 551 -5.95 14.21 -4.46
C VAL A 551 -5.64 12.91 -5.19
N CYS A 552 -4.59 12.88 -6.01
CA CYS A 552 -4.34 11.78 -6.95
C CYS A 552 -4.07 10.44 -6.23
N MET A 553 -3.10 10.44 -5.32
CA MET A 553 -2.63 9.19 -4.69
C MET A 553 -3.68 8.54 -3.78
N PRO A 554 -4.37 9.26 -2.88
CA PRO A 554 -5.41 8.66 -2.06
C PRO A 554 -6.57 8.08 -2.88
N ALA A 555 -6.97 8.79 -3.95
CA ALA A 555 -8.05 8.32 -4.81
C ALA A 555 -7.64 7.06 -5.59
N LEU A 556 -6.44 7.02 -6.18
CA LEU A 556 -5.95 5.87 -6.94
C LEU A 556 -5.79 4.60 -6.08
N ILE A 557 -5.21 4.73 -4.88
CA ILE A 557 -5.09 3.62 -3.94
C ILE A 557 -6.48 3.12 -3.52
N THR A 558 -7.41 4.02 -3.25
CA THR A 558 -8.76 3.65 -2.86
C THR A 558 -9.52 2.93 -3.98
N VAL A 559 -9.39 3.40 -5.23
CA VAL A 559 -9.94 2.71 -6.41
C VAL A 559 -9.39 1.29 -6.52
N ALA A 560 -8.07 1.12 -6.37
CA ALA A 560 -7.42 -0.19 -6.43
C ALA A 560 -7.92 -1.11 -5.30
N HIS A 561 -8.07 -0.61 -4.06
CA HIS A 561 -8.61 -1.39 -2.95
C HIS A 561 -10.09 -1.76 -3.13
N PHE A 562 -10.88 -0.94 -3.81
CA PHE A 562 -12.28 -1.28 -4.10
C PHE A 562 -12.45 -2.30 -5.22
N ALA A 563 -11.51 -2.33 -6.17
CA ALA A 563 -11.43 -3.32 -7.25
C ALA A 563 -10.95 -4.70 -6.77
N THR A 564 -10.56 -4.83 -5.50
CA THR A 564 -9.79 -5.96 -4.98
C THR A 564 -10.55 -6.74 -3.89
N PRO A 565 -10.47 -8.08 -3.87
CA PRO A 565 -10.91 -8.90 -2.72
C PRO A 565 -10.14 -8.60 -1.43
N ARG A 566 -10.78 -8.69 -0.26
CA ARG A 566 -10.17 -8.37 1.05
C ARG A 566 -8.81 -9.05 1.32
N GLU A 567 -8.67 -10.30 0.88
CA GLU A 567 -7.47 -11.12 1.06
C GLU A 567 -6.26 -10.64 0.25
N LEU A 568 -6.46 -9.80 -0.77
CA LEU A 568 -5.41 -9.33 -1.67
C LEU A 568 -5.08 -7.83 -1.49
N ILE A 569 -5.60 -7.18 -0.44
CA ILE A 569 -5.37 -5.75 -0.19
C ILE A 569 -3.88 -5.45 0.00
N ALA A 570 -3.13 -6.30 0.69
CA ALA A 570 -1.68 -6.11 0.85
C ALA A 570 -0.96 -6.15 -0.50
N ILE A 571 -1.19 -7.20 -1.29
CA ILE A 571 -0.59 -7.39 -2.63
C ILE A 571 -0.97 -6.22 -3.56
N THR A 572 -2.22 -5.76 -3.49
CA THR A 572 -2.72 -4.60 -4.25
C THR A 572 -1.97 -3.34 -3.90
N SER A 573 -1.79 -3.04 -2.61
CA SER A 573 -0.94 -1.93 -2.18
C SER A 573 0.51 -2.11 -2.63
N GLY A 574 1.02 -3.34 -2.58
CA GLY A 574 2.35 -3.71 -3.05
C GLY A 574 2.55 -3.33 -4.51
N LEU A 575 1.67 -3.80 -5.39
CA LEU A 575 1.68 -3.49 -6.82
C LEU A 575 1.52 -2.00 -7.08
N MET A 576 0.58 -1.32 -6.41
CA MET A 576 0.36 0.11 -6.61
C MET A 576 1.60 0.94 -6.28
N ILE A 577 2.23 0.70 -5.13
CA ILE A 577 3.42 1.45 -4.71
C ILE A 577 4.65 1.02 -5.52
N SER A 578 4.78 -0.26 -5.87
CA SER A 578 5.87 -0.74 -6.71
C SER A 578 5.83 -0.10 -8.11
N ILE A 579 4.67 -0.11 -8.77
CA ILE A 579 4.48 0.49 -10.10
C ILE A 579 4.63 2.01 -10.04
N ARG A 580 4.14 2.65 -8.98
CA ARG A 580 4.39 4.08 -8.75
C ARG A 580 5.88 4.39 -8.71
N SER A 581 6.64 3.60 -7.95
CA SER A 581 8.07 3.83 -7.78
C SER A 581 8.88 3.49 -9.04
N LEU A 582 8.47 2.46 -9.77
CA LEU A 582 9.00 2.15 -11.10
C LEU A 582 8.82 3.32 -12.06
N GLY A 583 7.63 3.95 -12.06
CA GLY A 583 7.39 5.19 -12.78
C GLY A 583 8.33 6.31 -12.34
N GLY A 584 8.55 6.47 -11.04
CA GLY A 584 9.51 7.42 -10.48
C GLY A 584 10.93 7.26 -11.02
N SER A 585 11.46 6.03 -10.97
CA SER A 585 12.81 5.69 -11.42
C SER A 585 12.98 5.86 -12.94
N ILE A 586 12.06 5.32 -13.75
CA ILE A 586 12.07 5.54 -15.21
C ILE A 586 11.97 7.03 -15.52
N GLY A 587 11.10 7.75 -14.81
CA GLY A 587 10.93 9.19 -14.92
C GLY A 587 12.24 9.92 -14.68
N LEU A 588 12.94 9.65 -13.57
CA LEU A 588 14.21 10.31 -13.25
C LEU A 588 15.25 10.14 -14.36
N ALA A 589 15.41 8.92 -14.88
CA ALA A 589 16.32 8.67 -15.98
C ALA A 589 15.93 9.42 -17.26
N VAL A 590 14.65 9.39 -17.63
CA VAL A 590 14.14 10.13 -18.81
C VAL A 590 14.34 11.64 -18.65
N PHE A 591 14.02 12.20 -17.48
CA PHE A 591 14.19 13.62 -17.22
C PHE A 591 15.66 14.02 -17.23
N ASN A 592 16.54 13.19 -16.65
CA ASN A 592 17.98 13.45 -16.64
C ASN A 592 18.56 13.43 -18.06
N ALA A 593 18.14 12.46 -18.88
CA ALA A 593 18.55 12.38 -20.28
C ALA A 593 18.08 13.61 -21.08
N ILE A 594 16.81 14.00 -20.93
CA ILE A 594 16.24 15.19 -21.61
C ILE A 594 16.97 16.45 -21.16
N PHE A 595 17.15 16.62 -19.86
CA PHE A 595 17.84 17.78 -19.29
C PHE A 595 19.30 17.85 -19.76
N SER A 596 20.05 16.76 -19.65
CA SER A 596 21.46 16.70 -20.03
C SER A 596 21.67 16.89 -21.53
N SER A 597 20.82 16.27 -22.36
CA SER A 597 20.83 16.48 -23.82
C SER A 597 20.46 17.91 -24.18
N GLY A 598 19.46 18.49 -23.51
CA GLY A 598 19.07 19.89 -23.68
C GLY A 598 20.20 20.84 -23.35
N LEU A 599 20.88 20.61 -22.22
CA LEU A 599 21.93 21.49 -21.72
C LEU A 599 23.16 21.41 -22.62
N SER A 600 23.66 20.20 -22.90
CA SER A 600 24.82 19.99 -23.77
C SER A 600 24.62 20.57 -25.17
N SER A 601 23.42 20.45 -25.74
CA SER A 601 23.12 20.95 -27.09
C SER A 601 22.95 22.48 -27.14
N ASN A 602 22.53 23.12 -26.05
CA ASN A 602 22.22 24.55 -26.03
C ASN A 602 23.29 25.41 -25.34
N LEU A 603 24.14 24.83 -24.50
CA LEU A 603 25.11 25.57 -23.69
C LEU A 603 26.07 26.42 -24.55
N GLY A 604 26.78 25.78 -25.47
CA GLY A 604 27.71 26.48 -26.37
C GLY A 604 27.00 27.50 -27.27
N PRO A 605 25.96 27.11 -28.03
CA PRO A 605 25.24 28.03 -28.91
C PRO A 605 24.64 29.24 -28.21
N LYS A 606 24.02 29.07 -27.03
CA LYS A 606 23.37 30.18 -26.31
C LYS A 606 24.39 31.16 -25.72
N ILE A 607 25.49 30.67 -25.16
CA ILE A 607 26.59 31.54 -24.68
C ILE A 607 27.20 32.29 -25.86
N SER A 608 27.53 31.59 -26.95
CA SER A 608 28.15 32.18 -28.14
C SER A 608 27.27 33.27 -28.75
N HIS A 609 25.96 33.01 -28.91
CA HIS A 609 25.00 33.99 -29.41
C HIS A 609 24.88 35.23 -28.51
N ALA A 610 25.12 35.11 -27.21
CA ALA A 610 25.07 36.23 -26.28
C ALA A 610 26.33 37.11 -26.30
N VAL A 611 27.52 36.50 -26.48
CA VAL A 611 28.81 37.22 -26.35
C VAL A 611 29.44 37.66 -27.67
N LEU A 612 29.21 36.94 -28.77
CA LEU A 612 29.78 37.29 -30.09
C LEU A 612 29.31 38.66 -30.60
N PRO A 613 28.03 39.06 -30.47
CA PRO A 613 27.58 40.40 -30.88
C PRO A 613 28.23 41.55 -30.12
N LEU A 614 28.81 41.27 -28.94
CA LEU A 614 29.54 42.24 -28.11
C LEU A 614 31.02 42.34 -28.48
N GLY A 615 31.45 41.66 -29.55
CA GLY A 615 32.84 41.68 -30.04
C GLY A 615 33.77 40.69 -29.32
N PHE A 616 33.22 39.71 -28.59
CA PHE A 616 34.04 38.70 -27.93
C PHE A 616 34.74 37.77 -28.96
N PRO A 617 36.04 37.45 -28.80
CA PRO A 617 36.75 36.61 -29.77
C PRO A 617 36.24 35.17 -29.79
N GLU A 618 35.83 34.67 -30.96
CA GLU A 618 35.32 33.29 -31.13
C GLU A 618 36.31 32.22 -30.65
N ARG A 619 37.62 32.46 -30.84
CA ARG A 619 38.71 31.56 -30.41
C ARG A 619 38.78 31.35 -28.88
N GLU A 620 38.20 32.25 -28.10
CA GLU A 620 38.20 32.19 -26.62
C GLU A 620 36.93 31.52 -26.07
N LEU A 621 35.92 31.22 -26.90
CA LEU A 621 34.69 30.54 -26.49
C LEU A 621 34.94 29.18 -25.81
N PRO A 622 35.87 28.31 -26.28
CA PRO A 622 36.15 27.04 -25.63
C PRO A 622 36.70 27.16 -24.20
N GLN A 623 37.26 28.32 -23.83
CA GLN A 623 37.70 28.62 -22.46
C GLN A 623 36.58 29.25 -21.65
N LEU A 624 35.78 30.13 -22.27
CA LEU A 624 34.69 30.84 -21.61
C LEU A 624 33.55 29.92 -21.16
N ILE A 625 33.11 29.01 -22.05
CA ILE A 625 31.98 28.12 -21.78
C ILE A 625 32.18 27.26 -20.52
N PRO A 626 33.28 26.49 -20.37
CA PRO A 626 33.51 25.69 -19.17
C PRO A 626 33.76 26.57 -17.94
N ALA A 627 34.41 27.73 -18.08
CA ALA A 627 34.65 28.63 -16.96
C ALA A 627 33.34 29.20 -16.40
N LEU A 628 32.38 29.57 -17.26
CA LEU A 628 31.04 29.98 -16.84
C LEU A 628 30.24 28.82 -16.24
N ALA A 629 30.26 27.65 -16.87
CA ALA A 629 29.49 26.48 -16.42
C ALA A 629 29.91 25.98 -15.02
N HIS A 630 31.19 26.08 -14.67
CA HIS A 630 31.71 25.68 -13.36
C HIS A 630 31.82 26.84 -12.36
N ASN A 631 31.37 28.05 -12.73
CA ASN A 631 31.55 29.26 -11.94
C ASN A 631 33.03 29.52 -11.53
N ASP A 632 33.97 29.20 -12.43
CA ASP A 632 35.41 29.36 -12.18
C ASP A 632 35.84 30.81 -12.41
N THR A 633 35.69 31.61 -11.36
CA THR A 633 36.06 33.03 -11.36
C THR A 633 37.54 33.29 -11.61
N VAL A 634 38.42 32.30 -11.40
CA VAL A 634 39.86 32.42 -11.66
C VAL A 634 40.15 32.20 -13.13
N ALA A 635 39.56 31.16 -13.73
CA ALA A 635 39.66 30.92 -15.17
C ALA A 635 39.07 32.08 -15.97
N LEU A 636 37.90 32.63 -15.56
CA LEU A 636 37.26 33.76 -16.23
C LEU A 636 38.18 34.98 -16.34
N LYS A 637 38.99 35.28 -15.30
CA LYS A 637 39.91 36.43 -15.28
C LYS A 637 41.11 36.27 -16.22
N ARG A 638 41.42 35.05 -16.68
CA ARG A 638 42.57 34.75 -17.54
C ARG A 638 42.24 34.83 -19.03
N ILE A 639 40.96 34.94 -19.38
CA ILE A 639 40.49 34.92 -20.77
C ILE A 639 40.66 36.29 -21.42
N ASN A 640 41.23 36.33 -22.62
CA ASN A 640 41.43 37.57 -23.36
C ASN A 640 40.09 38.16 -23.83
N GLY A 641 39.91 39.47 -23.68
CA GLY A 641 38.67 40.15 -24.09
C GLY A 641 37.50 39.96 -23.12
N ILE A 642 37.74 39.40 -21.93
CA ILE A 642 36.72 39.33 -20.89
C ILE A 642 36.41 40.72 -20.34
N SER A 643 35.12 41.03 -20.22
CA SER A 643 34.63 42.24 -19.56
C SER A 643 33.44 41.89 -18.66
N PRO A 644 33.07 42.73 -17.68
CA PRO A 644 31.86 42.50 -16.89
C PRO A 644 30.59 42.36 -17.74
N GLU A 645 30.53 43.03 -18.88
CA GLU A 645 29.42 42.94 -19.84
C GLU A 645 29.39 41.59 -20.55
N ILE A 646 30.55 41.08 -21.00
CA ILE A 646 30.68 39.74 -21.59
C ILE A 646 30.31 38.66 -20.58
N ILE A 647 30.77 38.78 -19.32
CA ILE A 647 30.44 37.82 -18.26
C ILE A 647 28.92 37.82 -18.05
N ARG A 648 28.29 39.00 -17.95
CA ARG A 648 26.83 39.10 -17.77
C ARG A 648 26.06 38.49 -18.95
N ALA A 649 26.46 38.78 -20.19
CA ALA A 649 25.85 38.22 -21.38
C ALA A 649 26.05 36.69 -21.47
N GLY A 650 27.24 36.20 -21.12
CA GLY A 650 27.55 34.78 -21.05
C GLY A 650 26.73 34.05 -20.00
N VAL A 651 26.57 34.63 -18.80
CA VAL A 651 25.68 34.11 -17.76
C VAL A 651 24.22 34.11 -18.23
N ASP A 652 23.77 35.15 -18.93
CA ASP A 652 22.42 35.17 -19.51
C ASP A 652 22.21 34.05 -20.54
N GLY A 653 23.21 33.78 -21.39
CA GLY A 653 23.20 32.65 -22.33
C GLY A 653 23.21 31.29 -21.61
N LEU A 654 23.99 31.15 -20.54
CA LEU A 654 24.01 29.97 -19.67
C LEU A 654 22.63 29.69 -19.07
N LEU A 655 22.00 30.70 -18.46
CA LEU A 655 20.68 30.57 -17.84
C LEU A 655 19.59 30.24 -18.87
N GLU A 656 19.67 30.77 -20.09
CA GLU A 656 18.75 30.41 -21.17
C GLU A 656 18.94 28.96 -21.66
N ALA A 657 20.18 28.44 -21.66
CA ALA A 657 20.43 27.02 -21.93
C ALA A 657 19.80 26.11 -20.86
N TYR A 658 19.93 26.47 -19.58
CA TYR A 658 19.25 25.78 -18.48
C TYR A 658 17.73 25.82 -18.64
N ARG A 659 17.17 26.99 -18.95
CA ARG A 659 15.73 27.18 -19.15
C ARG A 659 15.16 26.24 -20.22
N VAL A 660 15.81 26.16 -21.39
CA VAL A 660 15.38 25.26 -22.48
C VAL A 660 15.41 23.79 -22.02
N SER A 661 16.41 23.44 -21.22
CA SER A 661 16.59 22.08 -20.68
C SER A 661 15.48 21.72 -19.68
N PHE A 662 15.17 22.61 -18.72
CA PHE A 662 14.06 22.44 -17.79
C PHE A 662 12.71 22.37 -18.50
N ARG A 663 12.49 23.23 -19.50
CA ARG A 663 11.26 23.22 -20.32
C ARG A 663 10.99 21.85 -20.95
N GLY A 664 12.02 21.17 -21.45
CA GLY A 664 11.89 19.82 -22.02
C GLY A 664 11.41 18.80 -20.99
N VAL A 665 11.97 18.85 -19.77
CA VAL A 665 11.57 17.97 -18.65
C VAL A 665 10.10 18.18 -18.30
N TRP A 666 9.69 19.43 -18.08
CA TRP A 666 8.33 19.77 -17.67
C TRP A 666 7.27 19.38 -18.71
N LEU A 667 7.49 19.68 -20.00
CA LEU A 667 6.53 19.37 -21.06
C LEU A 667 6.38 17.85 -21.30
N THR A 668 7.46 17.09 -21.12
CA THR A 668 7.41 15.63 -21.22
C THR A 668 6.53 15.05 -20.12
N THR A 669 6.72 15.52 -18.88
CA THR A 669 5.89 15.10 -17.74
C THR A 669 4.43 15.53 -17.91
N ALA A 670 4.17 16.73 -18.43
CA ALA A 670 2.82 17.20 -18.74
C ALA A 670 2.10 16.27 -19.73
N SER A 671 2.80 15.83 -20.78
CA SER A 671 2.27 14.93 -21.81
C SER A 671 1.88 13.56 -21.22
N LEU A 672 2.69 13.03 -20.30
CA LEU A 672 2.41 11.77 -19.61
C LEU A 672 1.23 11.90 -18.64
N CYS A 673 1.15 13.00 -17.90
CA CYS A 673 -0.02 13.30 -17.06
C CYS A 673 -1.30 13.47 -17.89
N LEU A 674 -1.22 13.98 -19.11
CA LEU A 674 -2.36 14.06 -20.03
C LEU A 674 -2.85 12.66 -20.43
N VAL A 675 -1.95 11.74 -20.77
CA VAL A 675 -2.31 10.34 -21.05
C VAL A 675 -2.97 9.69 -19.84
N ALA A 676 -2.45 9.91 -18.64
CA ALA A 676 -3.05 9.39 -17.41
C ALA A 676 -4.42 10.03 -17.09
N SER A 677 -4.59 11.32 -17.39
CA SER A 677 -5.90 11.99 -17.29
C SER A 677 -6.92 11.34 -18.23
N ILE A 678 -6.53 11.08 -19.49
CA ILE A 678 -7.34 10.36 -20.48
C ILE A 678 -7.69 8.96 -19.98
N ALA A 679 -6.72 8.20 -19.46
CA ALA A 679 -6.96 6.90 -18.85
C ALA A 679 -7.94 6.98 -17.67
N GLY A 680 -7.84 8.04 -16.86
CA GLY A 680 -8.75 8.35 -15.76
C GLY A 680 -10.21 8.50 -16.20
N PHE A 681 -10.49 8.94 -17.44
CA PHE A 681 -11.86 8.96 -17.96
C PHE A 681 -12.48 7.58 -18.13
N PHE A 682 -11.70 6.51 -18.20
CA PHE A 682 -12.21 5.14 -18.34
C PHE A 682 -12.48 4.44 -17.00
N LEU A 683 -12.06 5.03 -15.88
CA LEU A 683 -12.39 4.53 -14.54
C LEU A 683 -13.91 4.58 -14.30
N ARG A 684 -14.44 3.57 -13.59
CA ARG A 684 -15.82 3.54 -13.09
C ARG A 684 -15.83 3.86 -11.61
N ASP A 685 -16.75 4.72 -11.17
CA ASP A 685 -16.96 4.96 -9.75
C ASP A 685 -17.60 3.72 -9.10
N PRO A 686 -16.94 3.08 -8.11
CA PRO A 686 -17.44 1.86 -7.47
C PRO A 686 -18.39 2.22 -6.32
N THR A 687 -19.48 2.94 -6.63
CA THR A 687 -20.40 3.51 -5.62
C THR A 687 -20.96 2.46 -4.66
N GLU A 688 -21.17 1.22 -5.13
CA GLU A 688 -21.65 0.10 -4.31
C GLU A 688 -20.62 -0.42 -3.29
N LYS A 689 -19.33 -0.09 -3.44
CA LYS A 689 -18.26 -0.53 -2.54
C LYS A 689 -18.09 0.34 -1.30
N PHE A 690 -18.79 1.48 -1.23
CA PHE A 690 -18.81 2.39 -0.08
C PHE A 690 -19.75 1.86 1.02
N THR A 691 -19.38 0.74 1.64
CA THR A 691 -20.15 0.09 2.71
C THR A 691 -19.58 0.42 4.11
N SER A 692 -20.31 0.07 5.17
CA SER A 692 -19.84 0.20 6.55
C SER A 692 -18.95 -0.97 7.01
N GLN A 693 -18.69 -1.96 6.15
CA GLN A 693 -17.87 -3.12 6.47
C GLN A 693 -16.42 -2.73 6.78
N ILE A 694 -15.83 -3.32 7.82
CA ILE A 694 -14.41 -3.19 8.21
C ILE A 694 -13.72 -4.53 7.94
N ASP A 695 -12.58 -4.50 7.25
CA ASP A 695 -11.87 -5.74 6.85
C ASP A 695 -10.96 -6.27 7.98
N ALA A 696 -10.45 -5.41 8.87
CA ALA A 696 -9.65 -5.79 10.04
C ALA A 696 -9.89 -4.85 11.24
N PRO A 697 -10.93 -5.06 12.06
CA PRO A 697 -11.21 -4.23 13.23
C PRO A 697 -10.11 -4.34 14.31
N ILE A 698 -9.82 -3.22 14.99
CA ILE A 698 -8.71 -3.08 15.95
C ILE A 698 -9.08 -3.59 17.36
N THR A 699 -10.35 -3.55 17.75
CA THR A 699 -10.85 -4.01 19.05
C THR A 699 -11.82 -5.19 18.87
N PRO A 700 -11.60 -6.33 19.56
CA PRO A 700 -12.57 -7.41 19.65
C PRO A 700 -13.78 -7.10 20.54
N ASP A 701 -13.84 -5.93 21.18
CA ASP A 701 -14.82 -5.62 22.23
C ASP A 701 -16.21 -5.31 21.64
N THR A 702 -16.94 -6.35 21.27
CA THR A 702 -18.40 -6.32 21.29
C THR A 702 -18.87 -6.41 22.74
N GLU A 703 -19.03 -5.27 23.41
CA GLU A 703 -19.97 -5.20 24.54
C GLU A 703 -21.38 -5.37 23.97
N VAL A 704 -22.00 -6.52 24.26
CA VAL A 704 -23.42 -6.76 24.00
C VAL A 704 -24.21 -5.88 24.96
N VAL A 705 -24.53 -4.65 24.56
CA VAL A 705 -25.54 -3.85 25.27
C VAL A 705 -26.91 -4.41 24.91
N GLU A 706 -27.48 -5.23 25.79
CA GLU A 706 -28.89 -5.59 25.78
C GLU A 706 -29.72 -4.30 25.88
N THR A 707 -30.27 -3.84 24.75
CA THR A 707 -31.36 -2.87 24.80
C THR A 707 -32.66 -3.65 24.91
N GLU A 708 -33.15 -3.83 26.15
CA GLU A 708 -34.56 -4.10 26.40
C GLU A 708 -35.40 -2.99 25.76
N LYS A 709 -35.87 -3.21 24.53
CA LYS A 709 -37.03 -2.46 24.03
C LYS A 709 -38.23 -2.93 24.83
N LYS A 710 -38.52 -2.25 25.94
CA LYS A 710 -39.85 -2.24 26.55
C LYS A 710 -40.89 -2.06 25.43
N LYS A 711 -41.65 -3.12 25.14
CA LYS A 711 -42.88 -3.03 24.36
C LYS A 711 -43.75 -1.96 25.03
N LYS A 712 -43.95 -0.82 24.38
CA LYS A 712 -45.12 0.01 24.66
C LYS A 712 -46.35 -0.80 24.27
N SER A 713 -47.19 -1.11 25.24
CA SER A 713 -48.52 -1.67 25.05
C SER A 713 -49.37 -0.72 24.19
N PRO A 714 -50.13 -1.23 23.20
CA PRO A 714 -51.08 -0.42 22.45
C PRO A 714 -52.33 -0.24 23.32
N GLY A 715 -52.41 0.89 24.00
CA GLY A 715 -53.53 1.23 24.86
C GLY A 715 -53.11 2.30 25.84
N ASP A 716 -53.01 3.54 25.34
CA ASP A 716 -53.19 4.78 26.10
C ASP A 716 -53.13 5.94 25.10
N SER A 717 -54.25 6.11 24.41
CA SER A 717 -54.64 7.38 23.81
C SER A 717 -56.06 7.66 24.29
N ALA A 718 -56.15 8.43 25.37
CA ALA A 718 -57.30 9.24 25.73
C ALA A 718 -56.80 10.68 25.87
#